data_AF-A0A2P4X4G2-F1
#
_entry.id   AF-A0A2P4X4G2-F1
#
_cell.length_a   1.000
_cell.length_b   1.000
_cell.length_c   1.000
_cell.angle_alpha   90.00
_cell.angle_beta   90.00
_cell.angle_gamma   90.00
#
_symmetry.space_group_name_H-M   'P 1'
#
loop_
_entity.id
_entity.type
_entity.pdbx_description
1 polymer ?
#
loop_
_entity_poly.entity_id
_entity_poly.type
_entity_poly.pdbx_seq_one_letter_code
_entity_poly.pdbx_strand_id
1 'polypeptide(L)'
;MESKRVDILAGGMMHELFRRGLPNDRNMLSASAVVSPAHHHMVMKAHEDFLKAGATMIVTNNYYVTPGLGFTPDEIREYSQTAGKLATDARARVNREGVQILGSLPPLMHSFRSDRTIDRQKGLDMYLLIGEALLPSVDMFLAETMSSLAEAKIAFEGVQPLQKQVMVSFALNSTGQLRSGEDVAESVKSLIEFCSGRKEMHPGEAEDKTNLLCGILFNCSQPEDISKALNHLKANPDLMDSLKQHGIRIGGYGDHISPNSKAGVMEESLVPGALQSVVDMEIYSKFAMRWIDDGASIVGGCCGIPPEYLQRISEIMSAIPRVMLLDGGTGEELFARGLPDDRCIWSAAALVHEEHHQLLLRVHTSFLDAGADFITCNNYGVTPGVGFSDEEIVRYTGVAGRVAREACDQWTTTSTDTTRSKPMVCGSLPPLLESYRADKVPEHDEGVRLYALIARTLKPFVDCYLAETLSSVHEAKMALLGVQQAWSETEEPAEVMVSFTLNSQGRLRSGEDVCDMAQELLRFTETMETELRAIVFNCSQPEAICKALKELHDDENASASLRSRGVHLGAYANRLTIIPDDWALAESSEPQAMRTDLAVERYGDFVMQWVELGAEIVGGCCGIGPEYIANVHKLLQDQGRR
;
A
#
# COMPACT_ATOMS: atom_id res chain seq x y z
N MET A 1 -4.62 -11.99 -5.35
CA MET A 1 -5.26 -10.67 -5.56
C MET A 1 -4.13 -9.66 -5.47
N GLU A 2 -3.78 -9.02 -6.59
CA GLU A 2 -2.68 -8.05 -6.68
C GLU A 2 -2.93 -6.85 -5.74
N SER A 3 -1.87 -6.38 -5.09
CA SER A 3 -1.82 -5.15 -4.29
C SER A 3 -2.51 -3.99 -5.03
N LYS A 4 -3.43 -3.27 -4.36
CA LYS A 4 -4.03 -2.04 -4.91
C LYS A 4 -3.04 -0.88 -4.86
N ARG A 5 -2.03 -0.95 -5.72
CA ARG A 5 -1.25 0.22 -6.13
C ARG A 5 -2.23 1.26 -6.66
N VAL A 6 -2.24 2.46 -6.07
CA VAL A 6 -2.97 3.59 -6.62
C VAL A 6 -2.22 4.08 -7.86
N ASP A 7 -2.88 4.06 -9.01
CA ASP A 7 -2.28 4.54 -10.26
C ASP A 7 -2.57 6.02 -10.48
N ILE A 8 -1.59 6.71 -11.07
CA ILE A 8 -1.68 8.13 -11.41
C ILE A 8 -1.86 8.25 -12.93
N LEU A 9 -3.04 8.71 -13.35
CA LEU A 9 -3.36 8.97 -14.75
C LEU A 9 -2.88 10.37 -15.17
N ALA A 10 -2.23 10.43 -16.34
CA ALA A 10 -1.74 11.66 -16.93
C ALA A 10 -2.83 12.73 -17.14
N GLY A 11 -2.43 14.00 -17.09
CA GLY A 11 -3.30 15.15 -17.32
C GLY A 11 -3.75 15.29 -18.77
N GLY A 12 -4.69 16.20 -19.01
CA GLY A 12 -5.26 16.43 -20.35
C GLY A 12 -4.26 16.99 -21.36
N MET A 13 -4.03 16.25 -22.45
CA MET A 13 -3.05 16.59 -23.49
C MET A 13 -3.29 17.93 -24.17
N MET A 14 -4.55 18.32 -24.41
CA MET A 14 -4.87 19.54 -25.18
C MET A 14 -4.29 20.81 -24.55
N HIS A 15 -4.56 21.04 -23.27
CA HIS A 15 -4.09 22.23 -22.57
C HIS A 15 -2.56 22.23 -22.43
N GLU A 16 -1.97 21.07 -22.20
CA GLU A 16 -0.52 20.93 -22.10
C GLU A 16 0.19 21.19 -23.43
N LEU A 17 -0.38 20.75 -24.55
CA LEU A 17 0.15 21.06 -25.88
C LEU A 17 0.01 22.55 -26.22
N PHE A 18 -1.09 23.20 -25.85
CA PHE A 18 -1.23 24.65 -26.01
C PHE A 18 -0.25 25.43 -25.13
N ARG A 19 0.01 24.98 -23.89
CA ARG A 19 1.05 25.54 -23.01
C ARG A 19 2.45 25.48 -23.66
N ARG A 20 2.69 24.45 -24.48
CA ARG A 20 3.92 24.26 -25.25
C ARG A 20 3.96 25.00 -26.59
N GLY A 21 2.94 25.81 -26.88
CA GLY A 21 2.89 26.65 -28.08
C GLY A 21 2.29 25.98 -29.31
N LEU A 22 1.52 24.88 -29.16
CA LEU A 22 0.78 24.32 -30.28
C LEU A 22 -0.21 25.38 -30.78
N PRO A 23 -0.23 25.72 -32.09
CA PRO A 23 -1.16 26.69 -32.61
C PRO A 23 -2.61 26.27 -32.32
N ASN A 24 -3.42 27.20 -31.80
CA ASN A 24 -4.83 26.93 -31.54
C ASN A 24 -5.63 26.95 -32.85
N ASP A 25 -5.61 25.82 -33.55
CA ASP A 25 -6.54 25.55 -34.64
C ASP A 25 -7.89 25.15 -34.03
N ARG A 26 -8.84 26.10 -34.03
CA ARG A 26 -10.19 25.92 -33.48
C ARG A 26 -10.95 24.73 -34.10
N ASN A 27 -10.51 24.21 -35.25
CA ASN A 27 -11.17 23.10 -35.92
C ASN A 27 -10.61 21.73 -35.54
N MET A 28 -9.32 21.64 -35.14
CA MET A 28 -8.65 20.35 -34.91
C MET A 28 -8.13 20.16 -33.48
N LEU A 29 -8.02 21.23 -32.68
CA LEU A 29 -7.60 21.15 -31.27
C LEU A 29 -6.30 20.34 -31.11
N SER A 30 -6.25 19.38 -30.16
CA SER A 30 -5.06 18.56 -29.95
C SER A 30 -4.79 17.54 -31.07
N ALA A 31 -5.76 17.27 -31.96
CA ALA A 31 -5.55 16.39 -33.11
C ALA A 31 -4.55 16.99 -34.10
N SER A 32 -4.45 18.33 -34.19
CA SER A 32 -3.44 19.00 -35.02
C SER A 32 -2.00 18.58 -34.69
N ALA A 33 -1.76 18.16 -33.44
CA ALA A 33 -0.45 17.70 -32.98
C ALA A 33 -0.08 16.29 -33.44
N VAL A 34 -1.07 15.45 -33.78
CA VAL A 34 -0.83 14.11 -34.38
C VAL A 34 -0.91 14.14 -35.90
N VAL A 35 -1.71 15.04 -36.46
CA VAL A 35 -1.84 15.23 -37.91
C VAL A 35 -0.58 15.80 -38.53
N SER A 36 0.06 16.77 -37.88
CA SER A 36 1.28 17.40 -38.39
C SER A 36 2.53 16.75 -37.80
N PRO A 37 3.40 16.11 -38.62
CA PRO A 37 4.68 15.56 -38.15
C PRO A 37 5.57 16.57 -37.45
N ALA A 38 5.45 17.87 -37.79
CA ALA A 38 6.19 18.94 -37.15
C ALA A 38 5.89 19.06 -35.65
N HIS A 39 4.70 18.62 -35.19
CA HIS A 39 4.25 18.73 -33.81
C HIS A 39 4.35 17.42 -33.01
N HIS A 40 4.71 16.30 -33.64
CA HIS A 40 4.85 14.99 -32.98
C HIS A 40 5.77 15.02 -31.75
N HIS A 41 6.85 15.80 -31.84
CA HIS A 41 7.79 15.99 -30.73
C HIS A 41 7.14 16.60 -29.49
N MET A 42 6.10 17.43 -29.65
CA MET A 42 5.37 18.05 -28.54
C MET A 42 4.54 17.02 -27.78
N VAL A 43 3.88 16.10 -28.52
CA VAL A 43 3.11 14.97 -27.94
C VAL A 43 4.04 14.05 -27.15
N MET A 44 5.16 13.64 -27.74
CA MET A 44 6.16 12.82 -27.05
C MET A 44 6.66 13.51 -25.78
N LYS A 45 7.04 14.80 -25.87
CA LYS A 45 7.56 15.54 -24.72
C LYS A 45 6.51 15.69 -23.61
N ALA A 46 5.24 15.93 -23.94
CA ALA A 46 4.17 16.00 -22.97
C ALA A 46 4.00 14.66 -22.22
N HIS A 47 3.98 13.53 -22.94
CA HIS A 47 3.98 12.21 -22.30
C HIS A 47 5.19 11.97 -21.41
N GLU A 48 6.41 12.27 -21.89
CA GLU A 48 7.63 12.15 -21.08
C GLU A 48 7.54 12.94 -19.77
N ASP A 49 7.01 14.17 -19.84
CA ASP A 49 6.94 15.05 -18.68
C ASP A 49 5.86 14.61 -17.67
N PHE A 50 4.72 14.08 -18.14
CA PHE A 50 3.75 13.44 -17.24
C PHE A 50 4.32 12.19 -16.55
N LEU A 51 5.06 11.35 -17.28
CA LEU A 51 5.69 10.16 -16.72
C LEU A 51 6.77 10.53 -15.68
N LYS A 52 7.57 11.58 -15.96
CA LYS A 52 8.55 12.12 -15.02
C LYS A 52 7.91 12.75 -13.79
N ALA A 53 6.72 13.31 -13.94
CA ALA A 53 5.91 13.83 -12.84
C ALA A 53 5.20 12.73 -12.02
N GLY A 54 5.45 11.45 -12.29
CA GLY A 54 4.94 10.34 -11.48
C GLY A 54 3.75 9.58 -12.08
N ALA A 55 3.17 10.03 -13.20
CA ALA A 55 2.09 9.30 -13.86
C ALA A 55 2.49 7.85 -14.18
N THR A 56 1.67 6.89 -13.79
CA THR A 56 1.83 5.46 -14.10
C THR A 56 0.98 5.05 -15.31
N MET A 57 0.02 5.89 -15.71
CA MET A 57 -0.81 5.68 -16.89
C MET A 57 -0.79 6.92 -17.79
N ILE A 58 -0.61 6.75 -19.11
CA ILE A 58 -0.75 7.82 -20.12
C ILE A 58 -1.83 7.46 -21.14
N VAL A 59 -2.58 8.46 -21.62
CA VAL A 59 -3.65 8.27 -22.61
C VAL A 59 -3.19 8.73 -24.00
N THR A 60 -3.44 7.95 -25.04
CA THR A 60 -3.06 8.32 -26.42
C THR A 60 -3.75 9.61 -26.89
N ASN A 61 -3.02 10.49 -27.60
CA ASN A 61 -3.54 11.78 -28.07
C ASN A 61 -4.40 11.65 -29.35
N ASN A 62 -5.49 10.88 -29.30
CA ASN A 62 -6.45 10.72 -30.39
C ASN A 62 -7.89 11.13 -30.04
N TYR A 63 -8.10 11.79 -28.89
CA TYR A 63 -9.43 12.19 -28.41
C TYR A 63 -10.26 13.00 -29.45
N TYR A 64 -9.60 13.87 -30.22
CA TYR A 64 -10.25 14.70 -31.25
C TYR A 64 -10.13 14.12 -32.67
N VAL A 65 -9.59 12.91 -32.83
CA VAL A 65 -9.52 12.22 -34.12
C VAL A 65 -10.81 11.41 -34.30
N THR A 66 -11.92 12.13 -34.55
CA THR A 66 -13.27 11.53 -34.58
C THR A 66 -14.07 11.99 -35.80
N PRO A 67 -15.10 11.22 -36.22
CA PRO A 67 -15.96 11.63 -37.33
C PRO A 67 -16.73 12.93 -37.03
N GLY A 68 -17.02 13.22 -35.75
CA GLY A 68 -17.66 14.47 -35.33
C GLY A 68 -16.86 15.74 -35.63
N LEU A 69 -15.54 15.62 -35.87
CA LEU A 69 -14.68 16.72 -36.32
C LEU A 69 -14.32 16.65 -37.82
N GLY A 70 -14.96 15.76 -38.57
CA GLY A 70 -14.84 15.67 -40.02
C GLY A 70 -13.74 14.75 -40.53
N PHE A 71 -13.07 13.99 -39.66
CA PHE A 71 -12.09 13.00 -40.09
C PHE A 71 -12.76 11.80 -40.78
N THR A 72 -12.17 11.36 -41.88
CA THR A 72 -12.56 10.14 -42.59
C THR A 72 -12.10 8.88 -41.86
N PRO A 73 -12.69 7.70 -42.11
CA PRO A 73 -12.24 6.45 -41.49
C PRO A 73 -10.76 6.13 -41.70
N ASP A 74 -10.18 6.48 -42.86
CA ASP A 74 -8.77 6.24 -43.15
C ASP A 74 -7.86 7.18 -42.35
N GLU A 75 -8.22 8.46 -42.25
CA GLU A 75 -7.52 9.43 -41.40
C GLU A 75 -7.60 9.05 -39.92
N ILE A 76 -8.76 8.57 -39.45
CA ILE A 76 -8.93 8.11 -38.07
C ILE A 76 -7.97 6.95 -37.77
N ARG A 77 -7.86 5.99 -38.69
CA ARG A 77 -6.94 4.87 -38.55
C ARG A 77 -5.49 5.34 -38.50
N GLU A 78 -5.08 6.18 -39.44
CA GLU A 78 -3.70 6.69 -39.55
C GLU A 78 -3.28 7.51 -38.33
N TYR A 79 -4.10 8.47 -37.92
CA TYR A 79 -3.74 9.37 -36.82
C TYR A 79 -3.87 8.70 -35.45
N SER A 80 -4.75 7.71 -35.29
CA SER A 80 -4.80 6.90 -34.08
C SER A 80 -3.56 6.00 -33.96
N GLN A 81 -3.12 5.35 -35.05
CA GLN A 81 -1.83 4.62 -35.08
C GLN A 81 -0.65 5.53 -34.72
N THR A 82 -0.65 6.75 -35.26
CA THR A 82 0.37 7.76 -34.95
C THR A 82 0.35 8.12 -33.46
N ALA A 83 -0.82 8.37 -32.87
CA ALA A 83 -0.95 8.67 -31.44
C ALA A 83 -0.42 7.53 -30.55
N GLY A 84 -0.75 6.28 -30.89
CA GLY A 84 -0.24 5.09 -30.19
C GLY A 84 1.27 4.96 -30.26
N LYS A 85 1.86 5.19 -31.44
CA LYS A 85 3.31 5.17 -31.64
C LYS A 85 4.01 6.23 -30.79
N LEU A 86 3.51 7.47 -30.78
CA LEU A 86 4.13 8.56 -30.01
C LEU A 86 4.09 8.30 -28.49
N ALA A 87 3.02 7.70 -27.98
CA ALA A 87 2.94 7.27 -26.58
C ALA A 87 3.93 6.14 -26.26
N THR A 88 4.07 5.17 -27.16
CA THR A 88 5.03 4.05 -27.03
C THR A 88 6.47 4.55 -27.00
N ASP A 89 6.81 5.46 -27.93
CA ASP A 89 8.14 6.06 -28.02
C ASP A 89 8.47 6.88 -26.76
N ALA A 90 7.49 7.61 -26.21
CA ALA A 90 7.67 8.35 -24.95
C ALA A 90 7.89 7.41 -23.75
N ARG A 91 7.10 6.34 -23.62
CA ARG A 91 7.28 5.31 -22.58
C ARG A 91 8.68 4.70 -22.62
N ALA A 92 9.15 4.32 -23.82
CA ALA A 92 10.47 3.73 -24.02
C ALA A 92 11.62 4.66 -23.61
N ARG A 93 11.46 5.99 -23.78
CA ARG A 93 12.49 6.98 -23.43
C ARG A 93 12.64 7.24 -21.93
N VAL A 94 11.55 7.16 -21.17
CA VAL A 94 11.59 7.40 -19.71
C VAL A 94 12.13 6.20 -18.94
N ASN A 95 12.13 5.01 -19.55
CA ASN A 95 12.66 3.76 -18.98
C ASN A 95 12.20 3.51 -17.52
N ARG A 96 10.89 3.66 -17.29
CA ARG A 96 10.23 3.40 -16.00
C ARG A 96 9.36 2.16 -16.12
N GLU A 97 9.57 1.21 -15.21
CA GLU A 97 8.78 -0.03 -15.17
C GLU A 97 7.33 0.24 -14.71
N GLY A 98 6.42 -0.60 -15.18
CA GLY A 98 5.00 -0.56 -14.78
C GLY A 98 4.20 0.62 -15.34
N VAL A 99 4.65 1.29 -16.40
CA VAL A 99 3.90 2.34 -17.09
C VAL A 99 2.93 1.74 -18.12
N GLN A 100 1.64 2.08 -18.00
CA GLN A 100 0.58 1.63 -18.90
C GLN A 100 0.18 2.73 -19.90
N ILE A 101 -0.13 2.32 -21.12
CA ILE A 101 -0.63 3.17 -22.21
C ILE A 101 -2.10 2.82 -22.43
N LEU A 102 -2.98 3.82 -22.27
CA LEU A 102 -4.41 3.68 -22.46
C LEU A 102 -4.81 4.23 -23.83
N GLY A 103 -5.49 3.43 -24.63
CA GLY A 103 -6.05 3.85 -25.91
C GLY A 103 -7.34 4.65 -25.72
N SER A 104 -7.31 5.95 -26.06
CA SER A 104 -8.48 6.82 -25.98
C SER A 104 -9.59 6.34 -26.93
N LEU A 105 -10.78 6.07 -26.37
CA LEU A 105 -12.04 5.85 -27.09
C LEU A 105 -12.99 7.00 -26.73
N PRO A 106 -12.91 8.15 -27.44
CA PRO A 106 -13.68 9.35 -27.11
C PRO A 106 -15.16 9.24 -27.52
N PRO A 107 -16.02 10.20 -27.10
CA PRO A 107 -17.31 10.45 -27.73
C PRO A 107 -17.14 10.68 -29.24
N LEU A 108 -17.84 9.89 -30.07
CA LEU A 108 -17.68 9.97 -31.53
C LEU A 108 -18.34 11.22 -32.14
N MET A 109 -19.35 11.76 -31.46
CA MET A 109 -20.01 13.02 -31.75
C MET A 109 -19.73 13.98 -30.60
N HIS A 110 -19.54 15.28 -30.90
CA HIS A 110 -19.09 16.33 -29.96
C HIS A 110 -19.30 16.05 -28.45
N SER A 111 -18.23 16.20 -27.67
CA SER A 111 -18.23 16.02 -26.21
C SER A 111 -19.35 16.77 -25.47
N PHE A 112 -19.77 16.24 -24.31
CA PHE A 112 -20.73 16.83 -23.37
C PHE A 112 -22.18 16.98 -23.89
N ARG A 113 -22.52 16.34 -25.02
CA ARG A 113 -23.85 16.43 -25.66
C ARG A 113 -24.51 15.05 -25.69
N SER A 114 -25.22 14.72 -24.61
CA SER A 114 -25.99 13.46 -24.50
C SER A 114 -27.14 13.35 -25.51
N ASP A 115 -27.58 14.47 -26.10
CA ASP A 115 -28.62 14.53 -27.13
C ASP A 115 -28.12 14.21 -28.55
N ARG A 116 -26.79 14.13 -28.76
CA ARG A 116 -26.18 13.85 -30.06
C ARG A 116 -25.66 12.43 -30.12
N THR A 117 -26.56 11.47 -30.30
CA THR A 117 -26.20 10.05 -30.41
C THR A 117 -25.81 9.67 -31.83
N ILE A 118 -24.70 8.94 -31.98
CA ILE A 118 -24.39 8.23 -33.22
C ILE A 118 -25.34 7.04 -33.40
N ASP A 119 -25.63 6.67 -34.65
CA ASP A 119 -26.27 5.40 -34.94
C ASP A 119 -25.46 4.25 -34.32
N ARG A 120 -26.15 3.29 -33.69
CA ARG A 120 -25.49 2.24 -32.91
C ARG A 120 -24.51 1.42 -33.74
N GLN A 121 -24.89 1.00 -34.94
CA GLN A 121 -24.01 0.17 -35.77
C GLN A 121 -22.79 0.97 -36.23
N LYS A 122 -23.00 2.22 -36.68
CA LYS A 122 -21.89 3.12 -37.01
C LYS A 122 -20.95 3.38 -35.84
N GLY A 123 -21.49 3.48 -34.63
CA GLY A 123 -20.70 3.63 -33.41
C GLY A 123 -19.82 2.42 -33.16
N LEU A 124 -20.38 1.21 -33.23
CA LEU A 124 -19.63 -0.04 -33.05
C LEU A 124 -18.51 -0.17 -34.10
N ASP A 125 -18.82 0.05 -35.37
CA ASP A 125 -17.85 -0.05 -36.46
C ASP A 125 -16.69 0.95 -36.28
N MET A 126 -17.00 2.17 -35.80
CA MET A 126 -16.00 3.21 -35.58
C MET A 126 -15.12 2.94 -34.36
N TYR A 127 -15.70 2.49 -33.25
CA TYR A 127 -14.91 2.11 -32.08
C TYR A 127 -14.01 0.91 -32.37
N LEU A 128 -14.49 -0.06 -33.15
CA LEU A 128 -13.65 -1.18 -33.61
C LEU A 128 -12.48 -0.66 -34.45
N LEU A 129 -12.72 0.25 -35.39
CA LEU A 129 -11.67 0.86 -36.21
C LEU A 129 -10.61 1.59 -35.37
N ILE A 130 -11.03 2.41 -34.41
CA ILE A 130 -10.11 3.11 -33.50
C ILE A 130 -9.34 2.09 -32.65
N GLY A 131 -10.04 1.09 -32.12
CA GLY A 131 -9.46 0.01 -31.32
C GLY A 131 -8.39 -0.76 -32.08
N GLU A 132 -8.67 -1.18 -33.32
CA GLU A 132 -7.71 -1.88 -34.20
C GLU A 132 -6.47 -1.01 -34.48
N ALA A 133 -6.67 0.29 -34.72
CA ALA A 133 -5.59 1.23 -34.97
C ALA A 133 -4.65 1.37 -33.76
N LEU A 134 -5.19 1.35 -32.54
CA LEU A 134 -4.44 1.52 -31.29
C LEU A 134 -3.91 0.20 -30.70
N LEU A 135 -4.51 -0.95 -31.07
CA LEU A 135 -4.23 -2.26 -30.48
C LEU A 135 -2.74 -2.61 -30.34
N PRO A 136 -1.86 -2.31 -31.32
CA PRO A 136 -0.43 -2.64 -31.23
C PRO A 136 0.35 -1.81 -30.20
N SER A 137 -0.18 -0.67 -29.75
CA SER A 137 0.55 0.33 -28.96
C SER A 137 0.05 0.53 -27.54
N VAL A 138 -1.14 0.03 -27.22
CA VAL A 138 -1.80 0.28 -25.92
C VAL A 138 -1.80 -0.97 -25.07
N ASP A 139 -1.87 -0.85 -23.75
CA ASP A 139 -2.01 -1.98 -22.83
C ASP A 139 -3.49 -2.28 -22.56
N MET A 140 -4.34 -1.25 -22.61
CA MET A 140 -5.80 -1.33 -22.45
C MET A 140 -6.49 -0.14 -23.14
N PHE A 141 -7.82 -0.16 -23.21
CA PHE A 141 -8.62 0.94 -23.74
C PHE A 141 -9.27 1.77 -22.63
N LEU A 142 -9.49 3.05 -22.91
CA LEU A 142 -10.21 3.97 -22.04
C LEU A 142 -11.32 4.67 -22.84
N ALA A 143 -12.56 4.24 -22.60
CA ALA A 143 -13.77 4.93 -23.02
C ALA A 143 -13.98 6.18 -22.16
N GLU A 144 -13.32 7.28 -22.51
CA GLU A 144 -13.29 8.50 -21.69
C GLU A 144 -14.39 9.51 -22.01
N THR A 145 -14.79 10.29 -21.01
CA THR A 145 -15.72 11.43 -21.16
C THR A 145 -17.11 11.02 -21.68
N MET A 146 -17.54 9.81 -21.36
CA MET A 146 -18.85 9.28 -21.76
C MET A 146 -19.96 10.09 -21.09
N SER A 147 -20.86 10.66 -21.89
CA SER A 147 -21.91 11.55 -21.37
C SER A 147 -23.17 10.80 -20.93
N SER A 148 -23.29 9.52 -21.30
CA SER A 148 -24.43 8.65 -20.98
C SER A 148 -24.00 7.19 -20.87
N LEU A 149 -24.81 6.37 -20.21
CA LEU A 149 -24.59 4.93 -20.14
C LEU A 149 -24.70 4.27 -21.51
N ALA A 150 -25.60 4.75 -22.37
CA ALA A 150 -25.79 4.22 -23.72
C ALA A 150 -24.52 4.35 -24.57
N GLU A 151 -23.87 5.51 -24.49
CA GLU A 151 -22.60 5.78 -25.19
C GLU A 151 -21.47 4.89 -24.68
N ALA A 152 -21.34 4.77 -23.35
CA ALA A 152 -20.35 3.89 -22.71
C ALA A 152 -20.51 2.42 -23.14
N LYS A 153 -21.75 1.92 -23.21
CA LYS A 153 -22.04 0.55 -23.67
C LYS A 153 -21.62 0.33 -25.12
N ILE A 154 -21.84 1.30 -26.00
CA ILE A 154 -21.42 1.23 -27.41
C ILE A 154 -19.90 1.22 -27.53
N ALA A 155 -19.20 2.08 -26.78
CA ALA A 155 -17.74 2.13 -26.76
C ALA A 155 -17.13 0.80 -26.30
N PHE A 156 -17.60 0.27 -25.17
CA PHE A 156 -17.17 -1.02 -24.63
C PHE A 156 -17.42 -2.18 -25.60
N GLU A 157 -18.63 -2.26 -26.14
CA GLU A 157 -19.02 -3.33 -27.07
C GLU A 157 -18.25 -3.26 -28.40
N GLY A 158 -17.98 -2.05 -28.90
CA GLY A 158 -17.27 -1.86 -30.17
C GLY A 158 -15.85 -2.43 -30.16
N VAL A 159 -15.15 -2.35 -29.02
CA VAL A 159 -13.79 -2.91 -28.88
C VAL A 159 -13.74 -4.30 -28.25
N GLN A 160 -14.88 -4.85 -27.82
CA GLN A 160 -14.97 -6.19 -27.24
C GLN A 160 -14.34 -7.29 -28.13
N PRO A 161 -14.49 -7.28 -29.47
CA PRO A 161 -13.85 -8.28 -30.34
C PRO A 161 -12.32 -8.31 -30.23
N LEU A 162 -11.69 -7.23 -29.77
CA LEU A 162 -10.24 -7.12 -29.64
C LEU A 162 -9.68 -7.80 -28.38
N GLN A 163 -10.56 -8.27 -27.49
CA GLN A 163 -10.22 -9.04 -26.27
C GLN A 163 -9.15 -8.34 -25.39
N LYS A 164 -9.20 -7.01 -25.35
CA LYS A 164 -8.34 -6.19 -24.48
C LYS A 164 -9.16 -5.55 -23.38
N GLN A 165 -8.55 -5.34 -22.21
CA GLN A 165 -9.21 -4.69 -21.09
C GLN A 165 -9.67 -3.28 -21.45
N VAL A 166 -10.78 -2.86 -20.85
CA VAL A 166 -11.45 -1.58 -21.08
C VAL A 166 -11.78 -0.93 -19.74
N MET A 167 -11.41 0.33 -19.61
CA MET A 167 -11.91 1.24 -18.59
C MET A 167 -12.97 2.15 -19.20
N VAL A 168 -13.99 2.49 -18.42
CA VAL A 168 -15.03 3.45 -18.81
C VAL A 168 -14.98 4.64 -17.87
N SER A 169 -14.87 5.85 -18.40
CA SER A 169 -14.92 7.08 -17.62
C SER A 169 -16.11 7.94 -18.01
N PHE A 170 -16.85 8.40 -17.01
CA PHE A 170 -18.05 9.20 -17.20
C PHE A 170 -17.82 10.69 -16.93
N ALA A 171 -18.43 11.54 -17.76
CA ALA A 171 -18.55 12.97 -17.50
C ALA A 171 -19.80 13.26 -16.66
N LEU A 172 -19.64 14.07 -15.62
CA LEU A 172 -20.66 14.39 -14.63
C LEU A 172 -21.21 15.80 -14.83
N ASN A 173 -22.44 16.00 -14.35
CA ASN A 173 -23.02 17.32 -14.15
C ASN A 173 -22.79 17.79 -12.68
N SER A 174 -23.22 19.01 -12.36
CA SER A 174 -23.02 19.62 -11.05
C SER A 174 -23.78 18.95 -9.90
N THR A 175 -24.71 18.04 -10.19
CA THR A 175 -25.44 17.26 -9.18
C THR A 175 -24.75 15.92 -8.89
N GLY A 176 -23.64 15.60 -9.56
CA GLY A 176 -22.96 14.31 -9.43
C GLY A 176 -23.64 13.17 -10.18
N GLN A 177 -24.50 13.49 -11.16
CA GLN A 177 -25.11 12.54 -12.09
C GLN A 177 -24.33 12.51 -13.41
N LEU A 178 -24.58 11.51 -14.26
CA LEU A 178 -24.10 11.54 -15.64
C LEU A 178 -24.61 12.81 -16.35
N ARG A 179 -23.93 13.27 -17.39
CA ARG A 179 -24.38 14.43 -18.19
C ARG A 179 -25.76 14.23 -18.83
N SER A 180 -26.17 12.99 -19.06
CA SER A 180 -27.53 12.58 -19.46
C SER A 180 -28.59 12.73 -18.37
N GLY A 181 -28.19 12.95 -17.11
CA GLY A 181 -29.06 12.99 -15.93
C GLY A 181 -29.25 11.63 -15.25
N GLU A 182 -28.63 10.57 -15.76
CA GLU A 182 -28.69 9.22 -15.17
C GLU A 182 -27.97 9.19 -13.81
N ASP A 183 -28.52 8.44 -12.85
CA ASP A 183 -27.86 8.22 -11.56
C ASP A 183 -26.57 7.41 -11.73
N VAL A 184 -25.52 7.79 -11.01
CA VAL A 184 -24.20 7.17 -11.13
C VAL A 184 -24.21 5.73 -10.63
N ALA A 185 -24.77 5.45 -9.45
CA ALA A 185 -24.73 4.11 -8.87
C ALA A 185 -25.52 3.11 -9.72
N GLU A 186 -26.72 3.51 -10.18
CA GLU A 186 -27.52 2.68 -11.08
C GLU A 186 -26.85 2.48 -12.45
N SER A 187 -26.21 3.53 -12.99
CA SER A 187 -25.48 3.43 -14.26
C SER A 187 -24.28 2.48 -14.16
N VAL A 188 -23.51 2.58 -13.08
CA VAL A 188 -22.37 1.71 -12.79
C VAL A 188 -22.84 0.26 -12.63
N LYS A 189 -23.88 0.02 -11.84
CA LYS A 189 -24.48 -1.31 -11.69
C LYS A 189 -24.93 -1.88 -13.04
N SER A 190 -25.68 -1.11 -13.82
CA SER A 190 -26.16 -1.54 -15.15
C SER A 190 -25.02 -1.78 -16.15
N LEU A 191 -23.90 -1.04 -16.04
CA LEU A 191 -22.73 -1.28 -16.85
C LEU A 191 -22.06 -2.62 -16.48
N ILE A 192 -21.86 -2.89 -15.18
CA ILE A 192 -21.31 -4.16 -14.70
C ILE A 192 -22.18 -5.32 -15.19
N GLU A 193 -23.50 -5.25 -14.99
CA GLU A 193 -24.44 -6.27 -15.45
C GLU A 193 -24.39 -6.45 -16.97
N PHE A 194 -24.27 -5.37 -17.75
CA PHE A 194 -24.15 -5.47 -19.21
C PHE A 194 -22.86 -6.16 -19.65
N CYS A 195 -21.74 -5.82 -19.02
CA CYS A 195 -20.43 -6.37 -19.34
C CYS A 195 -20.29 -7.84 -18.88
N SER A 196 -20.93 -8.21 -17.76
CA SER A 196 -20.92 -9.56 -17.19
C SER A 196 -22.04 -10.48 -17.72
N GLY A 197 -23.12 -9.91 -18.28
CA GLY A 197 -24.40 -10.59 -18.54
C GLY A 197 -24.59 -11.25 -19.91
N ARG A 198 -23.63 -11.18 -20.85
CA ARG A 198 -23.72 -11.92 -22.13
C ARG A 198 -23.29 -13.38 -21.95
N LYS A 199 -24.14 -14.17 -21.30
CA LYS A 199 -24.08 -15.64 -21.27
C LYS A 199 -25.24 -16.23 -22.09
N GLU A 200 -25.02 -16.53 -23.37
CA GLU A 200 -25.64 -17.73 -23.95
C GLU A 200 -24.62 -18.85 -23.78
N MET A 201 -24.84 -19.72 -22.78
CA MET A 201 -23.99 -20.87 -22.51
C MET A 201 -24.27 -21.95 -23.57
N HIS A 202 -23.26 -22.30 -24.37
CA HIS A 202 -23.18 -23.62 -24.98
C HIS A 202 -22.49 -24.59 -23.99
N PRO A 203 -23.03 -25.79 -23.75
CA PRO A 203 -22.40 -26.74 -22.84
C PRO A 203 -21.13 -27.30 -23.48
N GLY A 204 -19.95 -26.99 -22.92
CA GLY A 204 -18.69 -27.63 -23.28
C GLY A 204 -17.42 -26.77 -23.30
N GLU A 205 -17.49 -25.45 -23.09
CA GLU A 205 -16.28 -24.60 -23.08
C GLU A 205 -15.81 -24.30 -21.65
N ALA A 206 -14.52 -24.52 -21.41
CA ALA A 206 -13.86 -24.34 -20.11
C ALA A 206 -13.84 -22.87 -19.66
N GLU A 207 -13.99 -22.67 -18.35
CA GLU A 207 -13.91 -21.39 -17.64
C GLU A 207 -12.50 -20.79 -17.72
N ASP A 208 -12.22 -19.97 -18.74
CA ASP A 208 -11.11 -19.03 -18.67
C ASP A 208 -11.34 -17.86 -19.64
N LYS A 209 -12.24 -16.93 -19.28
CA LYS A 209 -12.35 -15.63 -19.96
C LYS A 209 -12.28 -14.51 -18.93
N THR A 210 -11.19 -13.75 -19.03
CA THR A 210 -10.89 -12.53 -18.28
C THR A 210 -12.02 -11.52 -18.39
N ASN A 211 -12.42 -10.94 -17.25
CA ASN A 211 -13.33 -9.80 -17.24
C ASN A 211 -12.68 -8.63 -18.01
N LEU A 212 -13.32 -8.21 -19.11
CA LEU A 212 -12.78 -7.14 -19.96
C LEU A 212 -12.99 -5.76 -19.33
N LEU A 213 -14.05 -5.56 -18.54
CA LEU A 213 -14.24 -4.31 -17.82
C LEU A 213 -13.33 -4.32 -16.58
N CYS A 214 -12.30 -3.47 -16.57
CA CYS A 214 -11.32 -3.42 -15.49
C CYS A 214 -11.36 -2.13 -14.66
N GLY A 215 -12.08 -1.09 -15.13
CA GLY A 215 -12.17 0.17 -14.39
C GLY A 215 -13.37 1.03 -14.75
N ILE A 216 -13.87 1.75 -13.75
CA ILE A 216 -14.94 2.74 -13.86
C ILE A 216 -14.47 4.05 -13.22
N LEU A 217 -14.35 5.10 -14.03
CA LEU A 217 -13.76 6.36 -13.64
C LEU A 217 -14.72 7.53 -13.84
N PHE A 218 -14.37 8.69 -13.31
CA PHE A 218 -15.09 9.95 -13.53
C PHE A 218 -14.13 11.06 -13.93
N ASN A 219 -14.44 11.77 -15.02
CA ASN A 219 -13.53 12.76 -15.58
C ASN A 219 -14.22 13.96 -16.23
N CYS A 220 -13.40 14.95 -16.60
CA CYS A 220 -13.80 16.20 -17.25
C CYS A 220 -15.04 16.84 -16.60
N SER A 221 -14.94 16.86 -15.27
CA SER A 221 -15.92 17.34 -14.29
C SER A 221 -15.12 18.02 -13.18
N GLN A 222 -15.79 18.90 -12.42
CA GLN A 222 -15.12 19.55 -11.30
C GLN A 222 -14.78 18.52 -10.20
N PRO A 223 -13.68 18.70 -9.45
CA PRO A 223 -13.28 17.77 -8.41
C PRO A 223 -14.37 17.46 -7.37
N GLU A 224 -15.24 18.43 -7.08
CA GLU A 224 -16.37 18.30 -6.18
C GLU A 224 -17.42 17.32 -6.72
N ASP A 225 -17.66 17.31 -8.03
CA ASP A 225 -18.67 16.45 -8.66
C ASP A 225 -18.18 15.00 -8.71
N ILE A 226 -16.89 14.79 -8.97
CA ILE A 226 -16.23 13.48 -8.85
C ILE A 226 -16.34 12.97 -7.41
N SER A 227 -16.11 13.85 -6.43
CA SER A 227 -16.25 13.49 -5.01
C SER A 227 -17.67 13.04 -4.68
N LYS A 228 -18.71 13.70 -5.22
CA LYS A 228 -20.11 13.27 -5.04
C LYS A 228 -20.35 11.88 -5.63
N ALA A 229 -19.87 11.64 -6.86
CA ALA A 229 -20.03 10.34 -7.52
C ALA A 229 -19.36 9.20 -6.75
N LEU A 230 -18.12 9.38 -6.30
CA LEU A 230 -17.42 8.38 -5.49
C LEU A 230 -18.12 8.15 -4.14
N ASN A 231 -18.62 9.20 -3.50
CA ASN A 231 -19.40 9.08 -2.28
C ASN A 231 -20.72 8.32 -2.50
N HIS A 232 -21.39 8.52 -3.64
CA HIS A 232 -22.59 7.75 -3.99
C HIS A 232 -22.26 6.26 -4.20
N LEU A 233 -21.12 5.92 -4.81
CA LEU A 233 -20.68 4.53 -4.90
C LEU A 233 -20.37 3.93 -3.53
N LYS A 234 -19.58 4.64 -2.71
CA LYS A 234 -19.20 4.23 -1.35
C LYS A 234 -20.40 4.02 -0.43
N ALA A 235 -21.47 4.80 -0.62
CA ALA A 235 -22.72 4.67 0.14
C ALA A 235 -23.54 3.41 -0.23
N ASN A 236 -23.15 2.64 -1.25
CA ASN A 236 -23.83 1.42 -1.70
C ASN A 236 -22.91 0.19 -1.53
N PRO A 237 -22.91 -0.48 -0.35
CA PRO A 237 -22.03 -1.62 -0.07
C PRO A 237 -22.14 -2.76 -1.09
N ASP A 238 -23.35 -3.13 -1.49
CA ASP A 238 -23.58 -4.19 -2.49
C ASP A 238 -22.90 -3.90 -3.83
N LEU A 239 -22.88 -2.63 -4.24
CA LEU A 239 -22.21 -2.19 -5.47
C LEU A 239 -20.70 -2.25 -5.31
N MET A 240 -20.17 -1.81 -4.16
CA MET A 240 -18.74 -1.89 -3.86
C MET A 240 -18.24 -3.34 -3.79
N ASP A 241 -19.04 -4.25 -3.25
CA ASP A 241 -18.73 -5.67 -3.23
C ASP A 241 -18.80 -6.28 -4.63
N SER A 242 -19.79 -5.89 -5.45
CA SER A 242 -19.85 -6.29 -6.86
C SER A 242 -18.61 -5.81 -7.65
N LEU A 243 -18.17 -4.57 -7.45
CA LEU A 243 -16.94 -4.04 -8.05
C LEU A 243 -15.72 -4.87 -7.65
N LYS A 244 -15.57 -5.17 -6.35
CA LYS A 244 -14.47 -6.01 -5.83
C LYS A 244 -14.51 -7.43 -6.39
N GLN A 245 -15.68 -8.06 -6.41
CA GLN A 245 -15.87 -9.43 -6.91
C GLN A 245 -15.46 -9.55 -8.39
N HIS A 246 -15.75 -8.52 -9.18
CA HIS A 246 -15.40 -8.46 -10.60
C HIS A 246 -14.00 -7.91 -10.87
N GLY A 247 -13.23 -7.53 -9.84
CA GLY A 247 -11.92 -6.92 -9.99
C GLY A 247 -11.94 -5.55 -10.67
N ILE A 248 -13.05 -4.82 -10.61
CA ILE A 248 -13.24 -3.52 -11.26
C ILE A 248 -12.72 -2.41 -10.34
N ARG A 249 -11.76 -1.64 -10.85
CA ARG A 249 -11.18 -0.48 -10.16
C ARG A 249 -12.08 0.74 -10.29
N ILE A 250 -12.11 1.58 -9.27
CA ILE A 250 -12.76 2.90 -9.35
C ILE A 250 -11.74 4.02 -9.25
N GLY A 251 -12.09 5.20 -9.77
CA GLY A 251 -11.17 6.34 -9.78
C GLY A 251 -11.75 7.64 -10.32
N GLY A 252 -10.93 8.69 -10.28
CA GLY A 252 -11.33 10.03 -10.69
C GLY A 252 -10.17 10.88 -11.17
N TYR A 253 -10.39 11.63 -12.26
CA TYR A 253 -9.39 12.56 -12.81
C TYR A 253 -10.07 13.84 -13.32
N GLY A 254 -10.17 14.82 -12.42
CA GLY A 254 -10.96 16.03 -12.60
C GLY A 254 -10.27 17.14 -13.38
N ASP A 255 -11.04 18.15 -13.76
CA ASP A 255 -10.52 19.38 -14.37
C ASP A 255 -9.86 20.29 -13.33
N HIS A 256 -9.09 21.26 -13.80
CA HIS A 256 -8.63 22.38 -12.99
C HIS A 256 -9.82 23.06 -12.29
N ILE A 257 -9.63 23.41 -11.02
CA ILE A 257 -10.63 24.12 -10.21
C ILE A 257 -10.85 25.49 -10.83
N SER A 258 -12.05 25.76 -11.35
CA SER A 258 -12.38 27.07 -11.92
C SER A 258 -13.34 27.83 -11.01
N PRO A 259 -12.96 29.00 -10.46
CA PRO A 259 -13.83 29.77 -9.59
C PRO A 259 -15.11 30.30 -10.28
N ASN A 260 -15.20 30.23 -11.62
CA ASN A 260 -16.33 30.74 -12.40
C ASN A 260 -17.05 29.68 -13.27
N SER A 261 -16.77 28.39 -13.10
CA SER A 261 -17.36 27.36 -13.96
C SER A 261 -18.83 27.09 -13.65
N LYS A 262 -19.74 27.73 -14.41
CA LYS A 262 -21.05 27.14 -14.74
C LYS A 262 -20.85 26.17 -15.91
N ALA A 263 -21.35 24.95 -15.76
CA ALA A 263 -21.29 23.91 -16.79
C ALA A 263 -21.67 24.46 -18.18
N GLY A 264 -20.70 24.54 -19.10
CA GLY A 264 -20.96 24.85 -20.51
C GLY A 264 -20.41 26.16 -21.07
N VAL A 265 -19.51 26.87 -20.40
CA VAL A 265 -18.80 28.02 -21.02
C VAL A 265 -17.29 27.84 -20.84
N MET A 266 -16.59 27.51 -21.94
CA MET A 266 -15.14 27.72 -22.02
C MET A 266 -14.92 29.20 -22.30
N GLU A 267 -14.58 29.98 -21.28
CA GLU A 267 -14.06 31.33 -21.47
C GLU A 267 -12.64 31.42 -20.91
N GLU A 268 -11.77 31.91 -21.80
CA GLU A 268 -10.34 32.17 -21.60
C GLU A 268 -10.13 33.20 -20.48
N SER A 269 -9.26 32.86 -19.52
CA SER A 269 -8.43 33.87 -18.88
C SER A 269 -7.00 33.35 -18.80
N LEU A 270 -6.20 33.72 -19.80
CA LEU A 270 -4.75 33.63 -19.79
C LEU A 270 -4.21 34.34 -18.53
N VAL A 271 -3.69 33.51 -17.62
CA VAL A 271 -2.74 33.76 -16.51
C VAL A 271 -2.79 35.16 -15.86
N PRO A 272 -3.22 35.24 -14.59
CA PRO A 272 -2.26 35.62 -13.55
C PRO A 272 -2.39 34.81 -12.24
N GLY A 273 -1.23 34.50 -11.64
CA GLY A 273 -1.10 34.20 -10.22
C GLY A 273 -0.42 32.88 -9.90
N ALA A 274 0.91 32.82 -9.92
CA ALA A 274 1.67 31.65 -9.45
C ALA A 274 1.28 31.23 -8.01
N LEU A 275 0.91 32.20 -7.16
CA LEU A 275 0.42 31.95 -5.81
C LEU A 275 -0.96 31.28 -5.81
N GLN A 276 -1.84 31.66 -6.76
CA GLN A 276 -3.16 31.06 -6.91
C GLN A 276 -3.05 29.64 -7.48
N SER A 277 -2.17 29.40 -8.44
CA SER A 277 -1.91 28.05 -8.97
C SER A 277 -1.30 27.09 -7.95
N VAL A 278 -0.51 27.58 -6.98
CA VAL A 278 0.01 26.74 -5.88
C VAL A 278 -1.12 26.37 -4.90
N VAL A 279 -1.99 27.33 -4.56
CA VAL A 279 -3.17 27.07 -3.72
C VAL A 279 -4.15 26.12 -4.42
N ASP A 280 -4.41 26.32 -5.70
CA ASP A 280 -5.28 25.46 -6.51
C ASP A 280 -4.71 24.03 -6.60
N MET A 281 -3.38 23.89 -6.72
CA MET A 281 -2.70 22.59 -6.68
C MET A 281 -2.85 21.90 -5.33
N GLU A 282 -2.65 22.60 -4.22
CA GLU A 282 -2.85 22.05 -2.87
C GLU A 282 -4.30 21.61 -2.64
N ILE A 283 -5.28 22.40 -3.10
CA ILE A 283 -6.69 22.04 -2.99
C ILE A 283 -6.99 20.81 -3.87
N TYR A 284 -6.48 20.78 -5.11
CA TYR A 284 -6.67 19.66 -6.01
C TYR A 284 -6.06 18.36 -5.45
N SER A 285 -4.84 18.42 -4.90
CA SER A 285 -4.21 17.27 -4.27
C SER A 285 -5.02 16.75 -3.07
N LYS A 286 -5.66 17.62 -2.28
CA LYS A 286 -6.58 17.19 -1.21
C LYS A 286 -7.81 16.46 -1.75
N PHE A 287 -8.36 16.87 -2.89
CA PHE A 287 -9.42 16.12 -3.55
C PHE A 287 -8.93 14.74 -4.01
N ALA A 288 -7.74 14.66 -4.62
CA ALA A 288 -7.16 13.39 -5.03
C ALA A 288 -6.95 12.43 -3.84
N MET A 289 -6.43 12.91 -2.71
CA MET A 289 -6.30 12.10 -1.49
C MET A 289 -7.66 11.66 -0.96
N ARG A 290 -8.64 12.57 -0.93
CA ARG A 290 -10.00 12.23 -0.50
C ARG A 290 -10.64 11.18 -1.41
N TRP A 291 -10.39 11.22 -2.72
CA TRP A 291 -10.88 10.18 -3.62
C TRP A 291 -10.29 8.82 -3.27
N ILE A 292 -9.00 8.76 -2.92
CA ILE A 292 -8.33 7.54 -2.45
C ILE A 292 -9.00 7.04 -1.17
N ASP A 293 -9.25 7.93 -0.20
CA ASP A 293 -9.99 7.60 1.04
C ASP A 293 -11.44 7.14 0.78
N ASP A 294 -12.02 7.60 -0.33
CA ASP A 294 -13.35 7.19 -0.82
C ASP A 294 -13.29 5.91 -1.70
N GLY A 295 -12.13 5.28 -1.81
CA GLY A 295 -11.92 3.97 -2.44
C GLY A 295 -11.36 4.03 -3.87
N ALA A 296 -11.01 5.21 -4.38
CA ALA A 296 -10.35 5.35 -5.66
C ALA A 296 -8.98 4.67 -5.65
N SER A 297 -8.77 3.83 -6.65
CA SER A 297 -7.47 3.20 -6.93
C SER A 297 -6.79 3.78 -8.16
N ILE A 298 -7.43 4.74 -8.84
CA ILE A 298 -6.89 5.49 -9.97
C ILE A 298 -7.22 6.96 -9.75
N VAL A 299 -6.22 7.82 -9.69
CA VAL A 299 -6.38 9.28 -9.60
C VAL A 299 -5.58 9.97 -10.70
N GLY A 300 -5.94 11.17 -11.12
CA GLY A 300 -5.20 11.86 -12.18
C GLY A 300 -5.77 13.23 -12.49
N GLY A 301 -5.54 13.74 -13.70
CA GLY A 301 -6.13 15.00 -14.18
C GLY A 301 -6.79 14.93 -15.56
N CYS A 302 -7.81 15.77 -15.81
CA CYS A 302 -8.35 16.06 -17.15
C CYS A 302 -7.92 17.47 -17.61
N CYS A 303 -8.85 18.38 -17.90
CA CYS A 303 -8.57 19.65 -18.56
C CYS A 303 -7.87 20.62 -17.59
N GLY A 304 -6.76 21.23 -18.05
CA GLY A 304 -6.04 22.24 -17.28
C GLY A 304 -5.19 21.70 -16.14
N ILE A 305 -4.98 20.39 -16.03
CA ILE A 305 -4.08 19.78 -15.05
C ILE A 305 -2.72 19.47 -15.71
N PRO A 306 -1.69 20.30 -15.49
CA PRO A 306 -0.36 20.09 -16.07
C PRO A 306 0.47 19.11 -15.21
N PRO A 307 1.66 18.68 -15.67
CA PRO A 307 2.49 17.70 -14.96
C PRO A 307 2.78 18.06 -13.49
N GLU A 308 2.93 19.34 -13.15
CA GLU A 308 3.28 19.80 -11.81
C GLU A 308 2.24 19.38 -10.74
N TYR A 309 0.96 19.25 -11.11
CA TYR A 309 -0.10 18.77 -10.21
C TYR A 309 0.07 17.28 -9.91
N LEU A 310 0.43 16.48 -10.92
CA LEU A 310 0.66 15.04 -10.74
C LEU A 310 1.92 14.78 -9.93
N GLN A 311 2.95 15.61 -10.11
CA GLN A 311 4.14 15.57 -9.29
C GLN A 311 3.76 15.78 -7.81
N ARG A 312 2.93 16.77 -7.50
CA ARG A 312 2.48 17.01 -6.13
C ARG A 312 1.69 15.83 -5.55
N ILE A 313 0.78 15.25 -6.33
CA ILE A 313 0.04 14.03 -5.92
C ILE A 313 1.00 12.88 -5.65
N SER A 314 1.95 12.64 -6.56
CA SER A 314 2.96 11.60 -6.44
C SER A 314 3.85 11.80 -5.22
N GLU A 315 4.24 13.03 -4.91
CA GLU A 315 5.04 13.38 -3.73
C GLU A 315 4.27 13.11 -2.43
N ILE A 316 2.99 13.51 -2.35
CA ILE A 316 2.15 13.24 -1.18
C ILE A 316 1.97 11.73 -0.99
N MET A 317 1.71 10.98 -2.07
CA MET A 317 1.58 9.52 -2.00
C MET A 317 2.89 8.85 -1.59
N SER A 318 4.04 9.34 -2.08
CA SER A 318 5.36 8.80 -1.71
C SER A 318 5.76 9.18 -0.28
N ALA A 319 5.16 10.22 0.30
CA ALA A 319 5.35 10.63 1.69
C ALA A 319 4.48 9.85 2.68
N ILE A 320 3.58 8.97 2.21
CA ILE A 320 2.88 8.03 3.09
C ILE A 320 3.92 6.99 3.55
N PRO A 321 4.27 6.94 4.84
CA PRO A 321 5.30 6.03 5.32
C PRO A 321 4.86 4.58 5.09
N ARG A 322 5.76 3.81 4.48
CA ARG A 322 5.57 2.37 4.32
C ARG A 322 5.58 1.73 5.70
N VAL A 323 4.59 0.90 5.98
CA VAL A 323 4.53 0.17 7.25
C VAL A 323 5.16 -1.21 7.06
N MET A 324 6.17 -1.51 7.88
CA MET A 324 6.81 -2.82 7.97
C MET A 324 5.97 -3.77 8.80
N LEU A 325 5.84 -5.02 8.37
CA LEU A 325 5.08 -6.04 9.09
C LEU A 325 5.99 -7.11 9.69
N LEU A 326 6.02 -7.21 11.02
CA LEU A 326 6.62 -8.33 11.75
C LEU A 326 5.73 -9.58 11.67
N ASP A 327 6.29 -10.72 12.06
CA ASP A 327 5.55 -11.95 12.25
C ASP A 327 4.60 -11.91 13.46
N GLY A 328 3.99 -13.06 13.76
CA GLY A 328 3.08 -13.25 14.87
C GLY A 328 3.67 -14.07 16.02
N GLY A 329 2.80 -14.57 16.90
CA GLY A 329 3.20 -15.39 18.05
C GLY A 329 3.67 -16.80 17.65
N THR A 330 4.95 -16.95 17.31
CA THR A 330 5.55 -18.22 16.87
C THR A 330 5.29 -19.38 17.84
N GLY A 331 5.40 -19.17 19.16
CA GLY A 331 5.14 -20.20 20.16
C GLY A 331 3.71 -20.76 20.10
N GLU A 332 2.71 -19.87 20.08
CA GLU A 332 1.30 -20.27 19.99
C GLU A 332 0.96 -20.94 18.66
N GLU A 333 1.56 -20.48 17.56
CA GLU A 333 1.38 -21.11 16.25
C GLU A 333 2.01 -22.51 16.20
N LEU A 334 3.13 -22.74 16.89
CA LEU A 334 3.71 -24.08 17.05
C LEU A 334 2.75 -25.02 17.80
N PHE A 335 2.15 -24.57 18.92
CA PHE A 335 1.19 -25.39 19.65
C PHE A 335 -0.08 -25.66 18.85
N ALA A 336 -0.59 -24.66 18.12
CA ALA A 336 -1.73 -24.81 17.23
C ALA A 336 -1.47 -25.87 16.14
N ARG A 337 -0.21 -26.09 15.78
CA ARG A 337 0.23 -27.12 14.81
C ARG A 337 0.75 -28.41 15.46
N GLY A 338 0.52 -28.59 16.76
CA GLY A 338 0.74 -29.84 17.46
C GLY A 338 2.13 -30.02 18.08
N LEU A 339 2.90 -28.94 18.28
CA LEU A 339 4.03 -29.00 19.20
C LEU A 339 3.49 -29.33 20.61
N PRO A 340 4.05 -30.32 21.33
CA PRO A 340 3.69 -30.55 22.72
C PRO A 340 4.00 -29.32 23.58
N ASP A 341 3.04 -28.90 24.40
CA ASP A 341 3.22 -27.84 25.39
C ASP A 341 4.10 -28.33 26.55
N ASP A 342 5.42 -28.16 26.40
CA ASP A 342 6.37 -28.35 27.48
C ASP A 342 6.37 -27.08 28.35
N ARG A 343 5.69 -27.16 29.51
CA ARG A 343 5.52 -26.01 30.41
C ARG A 343 6.81 -25.50 31.06
N CYS A 344 7.93 -26.21 30.89
CA CYS A 344 9.23 -25.78 31.39
C CYS A 344 9.95 -24.90 30.37
N ILE A 345 10.08 -25.38 29.13
CA ILE A 345 10.89 -24.72 28.08
C ILE A 345 10.05 -24.09 26.95
N TRP A 346 8.73 -24.26 26.99
CA TRP A 346 7.75 -23.66 26.11
C TRP A 346 8.10 -23.88 24.62
N SER A 347 8.05 -22.83 23.80
CA SER A 347 8.37 -22.91 22.36
C SER A 347 9.82 -23.31 22.07
N ALA A 348 10.72 -23.26 23.06
CA ALA A 348 12.09 -23.76 22.90
C ALA A 348 12.14 -25.29 22.72
N ALA A 349 11.07 -26.02 23.06
CA ALA A 349 10.94 -27.43 22.72
C ALA A 349 11.13 -27.69 21.21
N ALA A 350 10.69 -26.75 20.36
CA ALA A 350 10.89 -26.84 18.92
C ALA A 350 12.36 -26.67 18.48
N LEU A 351 13.24 -26.19 19.36
CA LEU A 351 14.69 -26.08 19.13
C LEU A 351 15.46 -27.26 19.74
N VAL A 352 15.04 -27.68 20.94
CA VAL A 352 15.65 -28.78 21.70
C VAL A 352 15.48 -30.12 20.98
N HIS A 353 14.30 -30.34 20.42
CA HIS A 353 13.92 -31.58 19.74
C HIS A 353 14.03 -31.44 18.22
N GLU A 354 14.98 -32.16 17.62
CA GLU A 354 15.31 -32.08 16.19
C GLU A 354 14.12 -32.43 15.28
N GLU A 355 13.26 -33.35 15.72
CA GLU A 355 12.04 -33.73 15.02
C GLU A 355 11.04 -32.57 14.80
N HIS A 356 11.18 -31.47 15.55
CA HIS A 356 10.32 -30.30 15.47
C HIS A 356 10.90 -29.15 14.64
N HIS A 357 12.16 -29.23 14.17
CA HIS A 357 12.80 -28.16 13.39
C HIS A 357 12.03 -27.87 12.08
N GLN A 358 11.55 -28.93 11.42
CA GLN A 358 10.72 -28.78 10.21
C GLN A 358 9.34 -28.19 10.51
N LEU A 359 8.80 -28.39 11.72
CA LEU A 359 7.56 -27.73 12.12
C LEU A 359 7.79 -26.22 12.29
N LEU A 360 8.88 -25.83 12.96
CA LEU A 360 9.27 -24.43 13.12
C LEU A 360 9.50 -23.72 11.78
N LEU A 361 10.19 -24.38 10.84
CA LEU A 361 10.38 -23.85 9.49
C LEU A 361 9.03 -23.54 8.81
N ARG A 362 8.07 -24.47 8.88
CA ARG A 362 6.72 -24.25 8.32
C ARG A 362 5.94 -23.13 9.02
N VAL A 363 6.17 -22.90 10.32
CA VAL A 363 5.57 -21.78 11.05
C VAL A 363 6.11 -20.46 10.52
N HIS A 364 7.43 -20.30 10.41
CA HIS A 364 8.03 -19.11 9.83
C HIS A 364 7.57 -18.87 8.38
N THR A 365 7.57 -19.90 7.53
CA THR A 365 7.07 -19.80 6.15
C THR A 365 5.62 -19.31 6.10
N SER A 366 4.76 -19.76 7.03
CA SER A 366 3.37 -19.31 7.01
C SER A 366 3.17 -17.84 7.37
N PHE A 367 4.05 -17.25 8.19
CA PHE A 367 4.04 -15.80 8.43
C PHE A 367 4.53 -15.02 7.20
N LEU A 368 5.55 -15.55 6.50
CA LEU A 368 6.00 -14.97 5.22
C LEU A 368 4.88 -15.00 4.17
N ASP A 369 4.16 -16.12 4.05
CA ASP A 369 3.01 -16.27 3.15
C ASP A 369 1.85 -15.35 3.54
N ALA A 370 1.68 -15.08 4.84
CA ALA A 370 0.71 -14.12 5.35
C ALA A 370 1.11 -12.65 5.13
N GLY A 371 2.32 -12.38 4.62
CA GLY A 371 2.76 -11.03 4.29
C GLY A 371 3.75 -10.40 5.28
N ALA A 372 4.32 -11.14 6.24
CA ALA A 372 5.36 -10.62 7.14
C ALA A 372 6.65 -10.29 6.37
N ASP A 373 7.21 -9.10 6.61
CA ASP A 373 8.52 -8.66 6.14
C ASP A 373 9.66 -9.17 7.02
N PHE A 374 9.38 -9.45 8.30
CA PHE A 374 10.36 -9.92 9.27
C PHE A 374 9.93 -11.23 9.91
N ILE A 375 10.90 -12.10 10.18
CA ILE A 375 10.75 -13.30 10.98
C ILE A 375 11.62 -13.19 12.23
N THR A 376 11.03 -13.41 13.39
CA THR A 376 11.71 -13.39 14.68
C THR A 376 12.25 -14.78 15.04
N CYS A 377 13.53 -14.88 15.42
CA CYS A 377 14.12 -16.15 15.85
C CYS A 377 13.39 -16.70 17.09
N ASN A 378 13.03 -17.99 17.08
CA ASN A 378 12.29 -18.66 18.17
C ASN A 378 13.15 -18.96 19.43
N ASN A 379 14.05 -18.06 19.84
CA ASN A 379 14.91 -18.26 21.02
C ASN A 379 14.42 -17.54 22.30
N TYR A 380 13.17 -17.06 22.33
CA TYR A 380 12.60 -16.33 23.47
C TYR A 380 12.75 -17.08 24.82
N GLY A 381 12.46 -18.39 24.82
CA GLY A 381 12.57 -19.24 26.01
C GLY A 381 13.97 -19.80 26.29
N VAL A 382 14.98 -19.48 25.48
CA VAL A 382 16.34 -20.01 25.61
C VAL A 382 17.17 -19.05 26.48
N THR A 383 16.82 -18.95 27.76
CA THR A 383 17.40 -17.99 28.70
C THR A 383 17.80 -18.65 30.02
N PRO A 384 18.68 -18.02 30.82
CA PRO A 384 19.03 -18.55 32.14
C PRO A 384 17.83 -18.56 33.10
N GLY A 385 16.85 -17.66 32.95
CA GLY A 385 15.61 -17.67 33.74
C GLY A 385 14.78 -18.94 33.59
N VAL A 386 14.83 -19.57 32.40
CA VAL A 386 14.20 -20.88 32.12
C VAL A 386 15.07 -22.05 32.61
N GLY A 387 16.34 -21.80 32.93
CA GLY A 387 17.27 -22.80 33.46
C GLY A 387 18.28 -23.34 32.46
N PHE A 388 18.40 -22.75 31.27
CA PHE A 388 19.42 -23.12 30.30
C PHE A 388 20.81 -22.61 30.72
N SER A 389 21.81 -23.47 30.58
CA SER A 389 23.23 -23.10 30.74
C SER A 389 23.74 -22.28 29.55
N ASP A 390 24.87 -21.58 29.72
CA ASP A 390 25.54 -20.85 28.62
C ASP A 390 25.77 -21.72 27.37
N GLU A 391 26.16 -22.99 27.54
CA GLU A 391 26.38 -23.92 26.42
C GLU A 391 25.07 -24.24 25.68
N GLU A 392 23.98 -24.43 26.41
CA GLU A 392 22.66 -24.68 25.83
C GLU A 392 22.09 -23.43 25.17
N ILE A 393 22.31 -22.25 25.76
CA ILE A 393 21.94 -20.97 25.16
C ILE A 393 22.60 -20.83 23.79
N VAL A 394 23.92 -21.03 23.70
CA VAL A 394 24.64 -21.00 22.41
C VAL A 394 24.08 -22.04 21.44
N ARG A 395 23.87 -23.28 21.91
CA ARG A 395 23.41 -24.37 21.05
C ARG A 395 22.03 -24.08 20.45
N TYR A 396 21.02 -23.82 21.28
CA TYR A 396 19.64 -23.72 20.82
C TYR A 396 19.33 -22.37 20.17
N THR A 397 19.99 -21.29 20.59
CA THR A 397 19.91 -20.00 19.89
C THR A 397 20.49 -20.12 18.47
N GLY A 398 21.59 -20.87 18.29
CA GLY A 398 22.15 -21.14 16.97
C GLY A 398 21.20 -21.94 16.06
N VAL A 399 20.42 -22.87 16.63
CA VAL A 399 19.36 -23.57 15.90
C VAL A 399 18.27 -22.59 15.45
N ALA A 400 17.82 -21.71 16.36
CA ALA A 400 16.77 -20.73 16.07
C ALA A 400 17.14 -19.80 14.91
N GLY A 401 18.35 -19.23 14.94
CA GLY A 401 18.86 -18.38 13.86
C GLY A 401 18.91 -19.10 12.52
N ARG A 402 19.44 -20.33 12.50
CA ARG A 402 19.54 -21.14 11.27
C ARG A 402 18.17 -21.43 10.66
N VAL A 403 17.19 -21.86 11.46
CA VAL A 403 15.85 -22.21 10.96
C VAL A 403 15.11 -20.97 10.42
N ALA A 404 15.23 -19.82 11.10
CA ALA A 404 14.64 -18.56 10.65
C ALA A 404 15.26 -18.10 9.31
N ARG A 405 16.60 -18.14 9.19
CA ARG A 405 17.29 -17.81 7.94
C ARG A 405 16.91 -18.75 6.80
N GLU A 406 16.86 -20.05 7.08
CA GLU A 406 16.46 -21.07 6.10
C GLU A 406 15.04 -20.79 5.57
N ALA A 407 14.09 -20.45 6.44
CA ALA A 407 12.73 -20.10 6.02
C ALA A 407 12.70 -18.87 5.08
N CYS A 408 13.40 -17.80 5.42
CA CYS A 408 13.48 -16.59 4.59
C CYS A 408 14.14 -16.85 3.23
N ASP A 409 15.25 -17.60 3.20
CA ASP A 409 15.98 -17.89 1.96
C ASP A 409 15.21 -18.86 1.04
N GLN A 410 14.55 -19.89 1.61
CA GLN A 410 13.67 -20.77 0.85
C GLN A 410 12.50 -20.00 0.26
N TRP A 411 11.81 -19.19 1.07
CA TRP A 411 10.66 -18.41 0.62
C TRP A 411 11.04 -17.44 -0.51
N THR A 412 12.19 -16.76 -0.39
CA THR A 412 12.69 -15.84 -1.43
C THR A 412 12.93 -16.55 -2.76
N THR A 413 13.39 -17.81 -2.72
CA THR A 413 13.67 -18.60 -3.92
C THR A 413 12.40 -19.16 -4.56
N THR A 414 11.39 -19.51 -3.76
CA THR A 414 10.16 -20.16 -4.25
C THR A 414 9.00 -19.21 -4.51
N SER A 415 9.03 -17.99 -3.96
CA SER A 415 7.95 -17.02 -4.09
C SER A 415 7.79 -16.55 -5.54
N THR A 416 6.54 -16.54 -6.01
CA THR A 416 6.17 -15.94 -7.31
C THR A 416 5.85 -14.45 -7.20
N ASP A 417 5.83 -13.91 -5.98
CA ASP A 417 5.56 -12.49 -5.73
C ASP A 417 6.85 -11.67 -5.89
N THR A 418 7.03 -11.10 -7.08
CA THR A 418 8.19 -10.25 -7.41
C THR A 418 8.07 -8.82 -6.87
N THR A 419 6.96 -8.48 -6.22
CA THR A 419 6.70 -7.11 -5.73
C THR A 419 7.21 -6.89 -4.31
N ARG A 420 7.43 -7.97 -3.55
CA ARG A 420 7.90 -7.92 -2.16
C ARG A 420 9.42 -7.93 -2.08
N SER A 421 9.94 -7.11 -1.17
CA SER A 421 11.36 -7.13 -0.80
C SER A 421 11.72 -8.45 -0.13
N LYS A 422 13.01 -8.81 -0.17
CA LYS A 422 13.52 -9.98 0.56
C LYS A 422 13.16 -9.85 2.04
N PRO A 423 12.53 -10.85 2.68
CA PRO A 423 12.23 -10.81 4.10
C PRO A 423 13.50 -10.85 4.95
N MET A 424 13.45 -10.20 6.10
CA MET A 424 14.54 -10.05 7.05
C MET A 424 14.36 -10.97 8.27
N VAL A 425 15.47 -11.31 8.92
CA VAL A 425 15.49 -12.13 10.15
C VAL A 425 15.87 -11.25 11.34
N CYS A 426 14.99 -11.20 12.34
CA CYS A 426 15.20 -10.53 13.62
C CYS A 426 15.76 -11.51 14.66
N GLY A 427 16.94 -11.23 15.20
CA GLY A 427 17.48 -11.94 16.35
C GLY A 427 16.81 -11.55 17.65
N SER A 428 16.05 -12.45 18.26
CA SER A 428 15.37 -12.20 19.54
C SER A 428 16.38 -12.07 20.69
N LEU A 429 16.30 -10.96 21.42
CA LEU A 429 17.00 -10.73 22.70
C LEU A 429 15.92 -10.58 23.79
N PRO A 430 15.41 -11.69 24.33
CA PRO A 430 14.30 -11.70 25.31
C PRO A 430 14.78 -11.27 26.71
N PRO A 431 13.85 -11.00 27.65
CA PRO A 431 14.19 -10.78 29.06
C PRO A 431 14.94 -12.00 29.61
N LEU A 432 16.06 -11.76 30.29
CA LEU A 432 16.98 -12.84 30.65
C LEU A 432 16.47 -13.72 31.80
N LEU A 433 15.67 -13.13 32.70
CA LEU A 433 15.13 -13.81 33.88
C LEU A 433 13.60 -13.90 33.86
N GLU A 434 12.89 -12.76 33.82
CA GLU A 434 11.42 -12.72 33.83
C GLU A 434 10.83 -11.59 32.97
N SER A 435 9.75 -11.88 32.25
CA SER A 435 9.24 -10.99 31.21
C SER A 435 8.45 -9.77 31.72
N TYR A 436 7.70 -9.93 32.80
CA TYR A 436 6.77 -8.89 33.30
C TYR A 436 7.22 -8.25 34.62
N ARG A 437 8.38 -8.64 35.14
CA ARG A 437 8.89 -8.27 36.47
C ARG A 437 10.18 -7.46 36.35
N ALA A 438 10.06 -6.13 36.38
CA ALA A 438 11.20 -5.21 36.32
C ALA A 438 12.16 -5.33 37.53
N ASP A 439 11.72 -5.94 38.63
CA ASP A 439 12.54 -6.25 39.80
C ASP A 439 13.33 -7.57 39.67
N LYS A 440 13.03 -8.38 38.65
CA LYS A 440 13.70 -9.67 38.38
C LYS A 440 14.54 -9.55 37.11
N VAL A 441 15.56 -8.70 37.15
CA VAL A 441 16.57 -8.54 36.08
C VAL A 441 17.96 -8.94 36.61
N PRO A 442 18.88 -9.44 35.78
CA PRO A 442 20.21 -9.79 36.23
C PRO A 442 21.03 -8.55 36.62
N GLU A 443 22.11 -8.77 37.37
CA GLU A 443 23.12 -7.74 37.62
C GLU A 443 23.70 -7.23 36.28
N HIS A 444 23.96 -5.93 36.20
CA HIS A 444 24.24 -5.23 34.95
C HIS A 444 25.30 -5.92 34.07
N ASP A 445 26.48 -6.20 34.63
CA ASP A 445 27.60 -6.75 33.85
C ASP A 445 27.34 -8.19 33.40
N GLU A 446 26.60 -8.96 34.19
CA GLU A 446 26.19 -10.32 33.83
C GLU A 446 25.11 -10.30 32.75
N GLY A 447 24.15 -9.38 32.86
CA GLY A 447 23.14 -9.17 31.82
C GLY A 447 23.77 -8.79 30.47
N VAL A 448 24.71 -7.84 30.46
CA VAL A 448 25.45 -7.46 29.24
C VAL A 448 26.21 -8.66 28.66
N ARG A 449 26.88 -9.44 29.50
CA ARG A 449 27.63 -10.65 29.07
C ARG A 449 26.70 -11.67 28.40
N LEU A 450 25.54 -11.93 28.98
CA LEU A 450 24.54 -12.88 28.46
C LEU A 450 23.90 -12.39 27.16
N TYR A 451 23.50 -11.12 27.07
CA TYR A 451 23.01 -10.55 25.81
C TYR A 451 24.08 -10.60 24.71
N ALA A 452 25.35 -10.37 25.04
CA ALA A 452 26.45 -10.51 24.09
C ALA A 452 26.65 -11.96 23.64
N LEU A 453 26.41 -12.95 24.51
CA LEU A 453 26.45 -14.38 24.16
C LEU A 453 25.36 -14.74 23.14
N ILE A 454 24.12 -14.31 23.39
CA ILE A 454 22.98 -14.53 22.50
C ILE A 454 23.23 -13.81 21.17
N ALA A 455 23.61 -12.53 21.22
CA ALA A 455 23.87 -11.72 20.02
C ALA A 455 24.97 -12.33 19.15
N ARG A 456 26.13 -12.69 19.72
CA ARG A 456 27.23 -13.35 18.96
C ARG A 456 26.78 -14.65 18.30
N THR A 457 25.92 -15.41 18.96
CA THR A 457 25.41 -16.67 18.43
C THR A 457 24.48 -16.46 17.24
N LEU A 458 23.63 -15.43 17.27
CA LEU A 458 22.68 -15.10 16.21
C LEU A 458 23.32 -14.36 15.02
N LYS A 459 24.43 -13.65 15.25
CA LYS A 459 25.15 -12.83 14.25
C LYS A 459 25.21 -13.39 12.82
N PRO A 460 25.57 -14.66 12.57
CA PRO A 460 25.69 -15.17 11.19
C PRO A 460 24.34 -15.40 10.49
N PHE A 461 23.21 -15.28 11.19
CA PHE A 461 21.89 -15.62 10.67
C PHE A 461 20.93 -14.45 10.57
N VAL A 462 21.18 -13.33 11.25
CA VAL A 462 20.20 -12.25 11.43
C VAL A 462 20.55 -11.01 10.62
N ASP A 463 19.53 -10.25 10.22
CA ASP A 463 19.69 -8.96 9.54
C ASP A 463 19.63 -7.80 10.54
N CYS A 464 18.91 -7.97 11.65
CA CYS A 464 18.85 -7.02 12.76
C CYS A 464 18.52 -7.75 14.08
N TYR A 465 18.64 -7.04 15.20
CA TYR A 465 18.23 -7.54 16.52
C TYR A 465 16.92 -6.94 16.99
N LEU A 466 16.14 -7.73 17.72
CA LEU A 466 14.93 -7.30 18.39
C LEU A 466 15.05 -7.64 19.87
N ALA A 467 15.38 -6.62 20.68
CA ALA A 467 15.36 -6.73 22.13
C ALA A 467 13.92 -6.62 22.63
N GLU A 468 13.24 -7.75 22.74
CA GLU A 468 11.78 -7.80 22.89
C GLU A 468 11.28 -7.95 24.31
N THR A 469 10.06 -7.44 24.55
CA THR A 469 9.33 -7.64 25.82
C THR A 469 10.09 -7.16 27.06
N LEU A 470 10.95 -6.14 26.91
CA LEU A 470 11.73 -5.65 28.04
C LEU A 470 10.83 -4.86 29.01
N SER A 471 11.08 -5.05 30.30
CA SER A 471 10.24 -4.49 31.36
C SER A 471 10.73 -3.12 31.87
N SER A 472 11.97 -2.74 31.55
CA SER A 472 12.63 -1.51 32.03
C SER A 472 13.67 -0.97 31.04
N VAL A 473 13.96 0.33 31.12
CA VAL A 473 15.05 0.96 30.33
C VAL A 473 16.42 0.41 30.75
N HIS A 474 16.57 0.02 32.01
CA HIS A 474 17.81 -0.57 32.50
C HIS A 474 18.18 -1.85 31.74
N GLU A 475 17.21 -2.74 31.53
CA GLU A 475 17.43 -3.97 30.77
C GLU A 475 17.64 -3.71 29.27
N ALA A 476 16.96 -2.72 28.70
CA ALA A 476 17.20 -2.29 27.32
C ALA A 476 18.65 -1.84 27.09
N LYS A 477 19.23 -1.10 28.04
CA LYS A 477 20.64 -0.69 27.98
C LYS A 477 21.58 -1.89 28.03
N MET A 478 21.27 -2.91 28.85
CA MET A 478 22.06 -4.15 28.89
C MET A 478 22.04 -4.88 27.54
N ALA A 479 20.87 -4.98 26.90
CA ALA A 479 20.73 -5.60 25.59
C ALA A 479 21.52 -4.85 24.51
N LEU A 480 21.40 -3.51 24.45
CA LEU A 480 22.14 -2.67 23.51
C LEU A 480 23.66 -2.80 23.68
N LEU A 481 24.15 -2.76 24.92
CA LEU A 481 25.58 -2.97 25.23
C LEU A 481 26.04 -4.38 24.85
N GLY A 482 25.21 -5.39 25.09
CA GLY A 482 25.50 -6.77 24.70
C GLY A 482 25.65 -6.92 23.18
N VAL A 483 24.76 -6.31 22.40
CA VAL A 483 24.88 -6.27 20.94
C VAL A 483 26.15 -5.52 20.52
N GLN A 484 26.45 -4.36 21.10
CA GLN A 484 27.67 -3.62 20.80
C GLN A 484 28.92 -4.48 21.03
N GLN A 485 28.99 -5.21 22.14
CA GLN A 485 30.09 -6.13 22.42
C GLN A 485 30.17 -7.30 21.43
N ALA A 486 29.04 -7.77 20.90
CA ALA A 486 29.00 -8.79 19.86
C ALA A 486 29.40 -8.26 18.46
N TRP A 487 29.39 -6.95 18.28
CA TRP A 487 29.56 -6.27 17.00
C TRP A 487 30.81 -5.39 16.90
N SER A 488 31.67 -5.37 17.92
CA SER A 488 32.83 -4.47 18.02
C SER A 488 33.94 -4.67 16.97
N GLU A 489 33.86 -5.72 16.15
CA GLU A 489 34.87 -6.05 15.12
C GLU A 489 34.32 -5.93 13.68
N THR A 490 33.12 -5.39 13.50
CA THR A 490 32.47 -5.23 12.19
C THR A 490 32.41 -3.76 11.77
N GLU A 491 32.62 -3.49 10.49
CA GLU A 491 32.65 -2.11 9.95
C GLU A 491 31.26 -1.46 9.91
N GLU A 492 30.19 -2.26 9.81
CA GLU A 492 28.81 -1.79 9.81
C GLU A 492 28.17 -1.90 11.20
N PRO A 493 27.43 -0.87 11.65
CA PRO A 493 26.74 -0.89 12.94
C PRO A 493 25.67 -1.97 12.96
N ALA A 494 25.46 -2.61 14.12
CA ALA A 494 24.31 -3.49 14.30
C ALA A 494 23.03 -2.66 14.43
N GLU A 495 22.02 -3.00 13.64
CA GLU A 495 20.68 -2.45 13.78
C GLU A 495 19.93 -3.16 14.92
N VAL A 496 19.37 -2.39 15.85
CA VAL A 496 18.62 -2.90 16.99
C VAL A 496 17.27 -2.22 17.10
N MET A 497 16.21 -3.01 17.19
CA MET A 497 14.88 -2.58 17.64
C MET A 497 14.72 -2.94 19.12
N VAL A 498 14.23 -2.01 19.92
CA VAL A 498 13.96 -2.24 21.35
C VAL A 498 12.46 -2.22 21.57
N SER A 499 11.92 -3.30 22.11
CA SER A 499 10.49 -3.44 22.39
C SER A 499 10.21 -3.60 23.87
N PHE A 500 9.21 -2.87 24.36
CA PHE A 500 8.82 -2.84 25.76
C PHE A 500 7.46 -3.47 26.01
N THR A 501 7.32 -4.17 27.14
CA THR A 501 6.01 -4.54 27.68
C THR A 501 5.48 -3.46 28.63
N LEU A 502 4.18 -3.22 28.56
CA LEU A 502 3.48 -2.13 29.22
C LEU A 502 2.52 -2.66 30.29
N ASN A 503 2.32 -1.87 31.33
CA ASN A 503 1.22 -2.05 32.26
C ASN A 503 -0.10 -1.48 31.69
N SER A 504 -1.21 -1.68 32.40
CA SER A 504 -2.55 -1.23 31.96
C SER A 504 -2.70 0.28 31.75
N GLN A 505 -1.77 1.09 32.29
CA GLN A 505 -1.75 2.54 32.13
C GLN A 505 -0.95 3.00 30.90
N GLY A 506 -0.31 2.08 30.16
CA GLY A 506 0.55 2.44 29.03
C GLY A 506 1.93 2.96 29.46
N ARG A 507 2.37 2.61 30.68
CA ARG A 507 3.75 2.83 31.16
C ARG A 507 4.55 1.53 31.04
N LEU A 508 5.87 1.61 31.06
CA LEU A 508 6.70 0.41 31.20
C LEU A 508 6.33 -0.34 32.49
N ARG A 509 6.61 -1.64 32.55
CA ARG A 509 6.34 -2.44 33.76
C ARG A 509 7.17 -1.99 34.98
N SER A 510 8.30 -1.32 34.76
CA SER A 510 9.06 -0.59 35.78
C SER A 510 8.37 0.68 36.31
N GLY A 511 7.30 1.14 35.66
CA GLY A 511 6.61 2.40 35.95
C GLY A 511 7.16 3.61 35.19
N GLU A 512 8.22 3.44 34.40
CA GLU A 512 8.83 4.52 33.61
C GLU A 512 7.86 5.08 32.56
N ASP A 513 7.92 6.40 32.37
CA ASP A 513 7.18 7.13 31.34
C ASP A 513 7.71 6.85 29.94
N VAL A 514 6.84 6.75 28.94
CA VAL A 514 7.22 6.36 27.57
C VAL A 514 7.98 7.47 26.82
N CYS A 515 7.68 8.74 27.10
CA CYS A 515 8.39 9.87 26.52
C CYS A 515 9.78 10.02 27.16
N ASP A 516 9.86 9.92 28.49
CA ASP A 516 11.15 9.95 29.20
C ASP A 516 12.03 8.77 28.79
N MET A 517 11.45 7.57 28.66
CA MET A 517 12.13 6.37 28.15
C MET A 517 12.70 6.62 26.75
N ALA A 518 11.90 7.16 25.83
CA ALA A 518 12.34 7.40 24.46
C ALA A 518 13.53 8.38 24.42
N GLN A 519 13.44 9.50 25.15
CA GLN A 519 14.53 10.47 25.23
C GLN A 519 15.79 9.88 25.86
N GLU A 520 15.65 9.06 26.90
CA GLU A 520 16.77 8.41 27.57
C GLU A 520 17.47 7.40 26.65
N LEU A 521 16.73 6.62 25.87
CA LEU A 521 17.31 5.70 24.88
C LEU A 521 18.03 6.45 23.76
N LEU A 522 17.44 7.54 23.24
CA LEU A 522 18.08 8.36 22.21
C LEU A 522 19.39 8.98 22.71
N ARG A 523 19.39 9.48 23.95
CA ARG A 523 20.60 10.00 24.61
C ARG A 523 21.65 8.92 24.83
N PHE A 524 21.22 7.74 25.27
CA PHE A 524 22.13 6.62 25.55
C PHE A 524 22.81 6.11 24.27
N THR A 525 22.05 6.03 23.18
CA THR A 525 22.52 5.48 21.89
C THR A 525 23.29 6.50 21.05
N GLU A 526 23.33 7.78 21.43
CA GLU A 526 24.10 8.82 20.74
C GLU A 526 25.61 8.55 20.71
N THR A 527 26.14 7.87 21.72
CA THR A 527 27.57 7.53 21.82
C THR A 527 27.86 6.06 21.52
N MET A 528 26.88 5.31 21.03
CA MET A 528 27.01 3.88 20.76
C MET A 528 27.39 3.61 19.30
N GLU A 529 28.02 2.47 19.06
CA GLU A 529 28.30 1.95 17.71
C GLU A 529 27.13 1.12 17.16
N THR A 530 26.10 0.88 17.97
CA THR A 530 24.84 0.24 17.56
C THR A 530 23.82 1.28 17.12
N GLU A 531 23.09 0.99 16.05
CA GLU A 531 22.01 1.84 15.56
C GLU A 531 20.68 1.44 16.19
N LEU A 532 20.07 2.34 16.97
CA LEU A 532 18.70 2.18 17.44
C LEU A 532 17.75 2.50 16.28
N ARG A 533 17.15 1.47 15.69
CA ARG A 533 16.27 1.61 14.53
C ARG A 533 14.82 1.87 14.88
N ALA A 534 14.34 1.29 15.98
CA ALA A 534 12.96 1.47 16.41
C ALA A 534 12.75 1.30 17.91
N ILE A 535 11.75 2.01 18.41
CA ILE A 535 11.12 1.76 19.72
C ILE A 535 9.75 1.14 19.45
N VAL A 536 9.53 -0.04 20.02
CA VAL A 536 8.36 -0.87 19.74
C VAL A 536 7.66 -1.21 21.05
N PHE A 537 6.35 -1.46 21.02
CA PHE A 537 5.60 -1.92 22.19
C PHE A 537 4.95 -3.27 21.90
N ASN A 538 5.19 -4.25 22.77
CA ASN A 538 4.73 -5.61 22.53
C ASN A 538 4.31 -6.33 23.80
N CYS A 539 3.78 -7.54 23.61
CA CYS A 539 3.36 -8.43 24.69
C CYS A 539 2.51 -7.69 25.75
N SER A 540 1.63 -6.82 25.25
CA SER A 540 0.79 -5.92 26.02
C SER A 540 -0.60 -5.91 25.42
N GLN A 541 -1.57 -5.40 26.16
CA GLN A 541 -2.90 -5.19 25.64
C GLN A 541 -2.89 -4.12 24.54
N PRO A 542 -3.65 -4.29 23.45
CA PRO A 542 -3.76 -3.28 22.41
C PRO A 542 -4.09 -1.88 22.94
N GLU A 543 -4.94 -1.81 23.96
CA GLU A 543 -5.36 -0.56 24.59
C GLU A 543 -4.23 0.15 25.35
N ALA A 544 -3.33 -0.60 25.99
CA ALA A 544 -2.16 -0.03 26.68
C ALA A 544 -1.17 0.54 25.66
N ILE A 545 -0.98 -0.16 24.54
CA ILE A 545 -0.16 0.31 23.41
C ILE A 545 -0.74 1.58 22.80
N CYS A 546 -2.07 1.66 22.60
CA CYS A 546 -2.71 2.90 22.12
C CYS A 546 -2.41 4.09 23.03
N LYS A 547 -2.43 3.91 24.36
CA LYS A 547 -2.08 4.97 25.31
C LYS A 547 -0.63 5.41 25.16
N ALA A 548 0.31 4.46 25.10
CA ALA A 548 1.73 4.75 24.96
C ALA A 548 2.06 5.48 23.65
N LEU A 549 1.55 4.97 22.52
CA LEU A 549 1.75 5.61 21.22
C LEU A 549 1.10 6.99 21.17
N LYS A 550 -0.09 7.15 21.77
CA LYS A 550 -0.75 8.46 21.83
C LYS A 550 0.07 9.48 22.62
N GLU A 551 0.67 9.07 23.73
CA GLU A 551 1.50 9.96 24.53
C GLU A 551 2.77 10.40 23.78
N LEU A 552 3.46 9.46 23.11
CA LEU A 552 4.58 9.79 22.23
C LEU A 552 4.19 10.66 21.03
N HIS A 553 2.98 10.46 20.50
CA HIS A 553 2.44 11.25 19.39
C HIS A 553 2.12 12.69 19.82
N ASP A 554 1.47 12.86 20.98
CA ASP A 554 1.04 14.15 21.51
C ASP A 554 2.22 14.98 22.07
N ASP A 555 3.33 14.34 22.48
CA ASP A 555 4.55 15.03 22.91
C ASP A 555 5.41 15.45 21.71
N GLU A 556 5.36 16.74 21.37
CA GLU A 556 6.12 17.29 20.23
C GLU A 556 7.63 17.08 20.35
N ASN A 557 8.18 17.09 21.57
CA ASN A 557 9.61 16.96 21.80
C ASN A 557 10.06 15.50 21.58
N ALA A 558 9.35 14.53 22.15
CA ALA A 558 9.59 13.10 21.92
C ALA A 558 9.45 12.75 20.44
N SER A 559 8.35 13.15 19.80
CA SER A 559 8.12 12.82 18.39
C SER A 559 9.13 13.51 17.46
N ALA A 560 9.54 14.75 17.74
CA ALA A 560 10.57 15.44 16.97
C ALA A 560 11.95 14.80 17.15
N SER A 561 12.35 14.45 18.39
CA SER A 561 13.61 13.76 18.66
C SER A 561 13.69 12.43 17.90
N LEU A 562 12.65 11.60 17.96
CA LEU A 562 12.57 10.32 17.24
C LEU A 562 12.74 10.51 15.73
N ARG A 563 11.96 11.42 15.12
CA ARG A 563 12.06 11.73 13.68
C ARG A 563 13.44 12.25 13.29
N SER A 564 14.03 13.15 14.08
CA SER A 564 15.35 13.73 13.80
C SER A 564 16.47 12.70 13.82
N ARG A 565 16.28 11.62 14.60
CA ARG A 565 17.22 10.51 14.76
C ARG A 565 16.91 9.33 13.84
N GLY A 566 15.84 9.40 13.03
CA GLY A 566 15.42 8.31 12.16
C GLY A 566 14.91 7.07 12.91
N VAL A 567 14.47 7.22 14.16
CA VAL A 567 13.99 6.10 14.98
C VAL A 567 12.50 5.90 14.75
N HIS A 568 12.13 4.73 14.23
CA HIS A 568 10.75 4.37 13.97
C HIS A 568 9.99 4.01 15.25
N LEU A 569 8.66 4.16 15.22
CA LEU A 569 7.77 3.64 16.25
C LEU A 569 7.10 2.35 15.77
N GLY A 570 6.78 1.45 16.70
CA GLY A 570 6.05 0.24 16.34
C GLY A 570 5.21 -0.37 17.46
N ALA A 571 4.41 -1.37 17.08
CA ALA A 571 3.53 -2.09 17.99
C ALA A 571 3.17 -3.51 17.51
N TYR A 572 3.22 -4.48 18.43
CA TYR A 572 2.69 -5.83 18.18
C TYR A 572 2.12 -6.45 19.47
N ALA A 573 0.81 -6.33 19.63
CA ALA A 573 0.12 -6.74 20.86
C ALA A 573 -0.06 -8.26 20.97
N ASN A 574 -0.33 -8.73 22.18
CA ASN A 574 -0.85 -10.08 22.40
C ASN A 574 -2.38 -10.04 22.51
N ARG A 575 -3.02 -11.22 22.44
CA ARG A 575 -4.46 -11.37 22.75
C ARG A 575 -4.70 -12.01 24.12
N LEU A 576 -3.78 -11.83 25.07
CA LEU A 576 -3.90 -12.43 26.40
C LEU A 576 -4.90 -11.63 27.25
N THR A 577 -5.53 -12.28 28.23
CA THR A 577 -6.22 -11.58 29.31
C THR A 577 -5.24 -10.73 30.11
N ILE A 578 -5.74 -9.74 30.87
CA ILE A 578 -4.91 -8.82 31.67
C ILE A 578 -3.84 -9.62 32.44
N ILE A 579 -2.58 -9.24 32.26
CA ILE A 579 -1.44 -9.80 32.97
C ILE A 579 -1.17 -8.90 34.18
N PRO A 580 -1.40 -9.39 35.43
CA PRO A 580 -1.14 -8.64 36.65
C PRO A 580 0.33 -8.19 36.76
N ASP A 581 0.59 -7.11 37.49
CA ASP A 581 1.94 -6.54 37.62
C ASP A 581 2.90 -7.44 38.43
N ASP A 582 2.38 -8.30 39.30
CA ASP A 582 3.17 -9.23 40.12
C ASP A 582 3.36 -10.62 39.48
N TRP A 583 2.79 -10.83 38.28
CA TRP A 583 2.79 -12.13 37.60
C TRP A 583 4.19 -12.53 37.10
N ALA A 584 4.52 -13.82 37.26
CA ALA A 584 5.79 -14.42 36.85
C ALA A 584 5.51 -15.57 35.88
N LEU A 585 6.13 -15.53 34.70
CA LEU A 585 5.87 -16.51 33.64
C LEU A 585 6.43 -17.88 34.04
N ALA A 586 7.62 -17.92 34.64
CA ALA A 586 8.29 -19.16 35.04
C ALA A 586 7.58 -19.89 36.20
N GLU A 587 6.68 -19.22 36.92
CA GLU A 587 5.95 -19.77 38.07
C GLU A 587 4.52 -20.20 37.68
N SER A 588 4.06 -19.92 36.46
CA SER A 588 2.71 -20.29 36.02
C SER A 588 2.63 -21.76 35.62
N SER A 589 1.66 -22.48 36.17
CA SER A 589 1.38 -23.87 35.80
C SER A 589 0.25 -24.02 34.78
N GLU A 590 -0.50 -22.96 34.45
CA GLU A 590 -1.59 -22.99 33.47
C GLU A 590 -1.35 -22.00 32.31
N PRO A 591 -1.81 -22.32 31.08
CA PRO A 591 -1.73 -21.39 29.96
C PRO A 591 -2.52 -20.11 30.26
N GLN A 592 -1.95 -18.95 29.88
CA GLN A 592 -2.62 -17.67 30.03
C GLN A 592 -3.89 -17.66 29.15
N ALA A 593 -5.03 -17.27 29.73
CA ALA A 593 -6.27 -17.20 28.98
C ALA A 593 -6.19 -16.17 27.85
N MET A 594 -6.84 -16.47 26.74
CA MET A 594 -6.92 -15.57 25.59
C MET A 594 -8.25 -14.82 25.58
N ARG A 595 -8.19 -13.56 25.18
CA ARG A 595 -9.35 -12.72 24.90
C ARG A 595 -10.09 -13.23 23.68
N THR A 596 -11.40 -13.34 23.78
CA THR A 596 -12.29 -13.74 22.67
C THR A 596 -12.84 -12.55 21.90
N ASP A 597 -12.70 -11.32 22.43
CA ASP A 597 -13.17 -10.07 21.82
C ASP A 597 -12.15 -9.46 20.83
N LEU A 598 -10.92 -9.97 20.80
CA LEU A 598 -9.88 -9.58 19.83
C LEU A 598 -9.84 -10.54 18.63
N ALA A 599 -10.97 -10.65 17.92
CA ALA A 599 -11.02 -11.33 16.63
C ALA A 599 -10.13 -10.62 15.59
N VAL A 600 -9.89 -11.28 14.46
CA VAL A 600 -8.99 -10.82 13.38
C VAL A 600 -9.27 -9.38 12.95
N GLU A 601 -10.53 -9.05 12.69
CA GLU A 601 -10.94 -7.70 12.26
C GLU A 601 -10.71 -6.66 13.35
N ARG A 602 -11.02 -7.02 14.61
CA ARG A 602 -10.87 -6.11 15.74
C ARG A 602 -9.41 -5.81 16.05
N TYR A 603 -8.52 -6.79 15.87
CA TYR A 603 -7.08 -6.58 15.95
C TYR A 603 -6.61 -5.62 14.85
N GLY A 604 -7.12 -5.78 13.62
CA GLY A 604 -6.88 -4.88 12.50
C GLY A 604 -7.24 -3.42 12.82
N ASP A 605 -8.37 -3.17 13.47
CA ASP A 605 -8.77 -1.81 13.91
C ASP A 605 -7.70 -1.16 14.81
N PHE A 606 -7.17 -1.91 15.77
CA PHE A 606 -6.12 -1.42 16.67
C PHE A 606 -4.82 -1.15 15.91
N VAL A 607 -4.44 -2.03 15.00
CA VAL A 607 -3.25 -1.82 14.16
C VAL A 607 -3.38 -0.54 13.33
N MET A 608 -4.54 -0.29 12.72
CA MET A 608 -4.75 0.95 11.96
C MET A 608 -4.71 2.18 12.87
N GLN A 609 -5.25 2.09 14.08
CA GLN A 609 -5.13 3.16 15.07
C GLN A 609 -3.66 3.42 15.46
N TRP A 610 -2.83 2.39 15.63
CA TRP A 610 -1.40 2.57 15.91
C TRP A 610 -0.68 3.26 14.75
N VAL A 611 -1.00 2.88 13.52
CA VAL A 611 -0.45 3.50 12.30
C VAL A 611 -0.83 4.97 12.20
N GLU A 612 -2.07 5.33 12.54
CA GLU A 612 -2.51 6.74 12.63
C GLU A 612 -1.75 7.52 13.70
N LEU A 613 -1.36 6.86 14.79
CA LEU A 613 -0.53 7.44 15.86
C LEU A 613 0.97 7.47 15.51
N GLY A 614 1.37 6.98 14.33
CA GLY A 614 2.75 7.04 13.84
C GLY A 614 3.53 5.74 13.95
N ALA A 615 2.89 4.60 14.22
CA ALA A 615 3.55 3.31 14.13
C ALA A 615 3.88 2.96 12.67
N GLU A 616 5.16 2.66 12.43
CA GLU A 616 5.71 2.27 11.13
C GLU A 616 6.12 0.79 11.10
N ILE A 617 6.14 0.13 12.26
CA ILE A 617 6.39 -1.30 12.41
C ILE A 617 5.22 -1.91 13.17
N VAL A 618 4.50 -2.84 12.57
CA VAL A 618 3.37 -3.53 13.23
C VAL A 618 3.52 -5.04 13.12
N GLY A 619 2.85 -5.83 13.96
CA GLY A 619 2.98 -7.28 13.95
C GLY A 619 2.02 -7.97 14.91
N GLY A 620 2.35 -9.18 15.35
CA GLY A 620 1.59 -9.94 16.34
C GLY A 620 2.46 -10.56 17.44
N CYS A 621 1.89 -10.74 18.63
CA CYS A 621 2.51 -11.51 19.72
C CYS A 621 1.63 -12.72 20.07
N CYS A 622 1.63 -13.21 21.33
CA CYS A 622 0.93 -14.41 21.74
C CYS A 622 -0.56 -14.40 21.31
N GLY A 623 -0.93 -15.44 20.55
CA GLY A 623 -2.27 -15.67 20.02
C GLY A 623 -2.64 -14.85 18.77
N ILE A 624 -1.68 -14.15 18.17
CA ILE A 624 -1.83 -13.50 16.86
C ILE A 624 -1.13 -14.39 15.82
N GLY A 625 -1.92 -15.22 15.11
CA GLY A 625 -1.45 -16.19 14.11
C GLY A 625 -1.36 -15.62 12.68
N PRO A 626 -0.98 -16.45 11.70
CA PRO A 626 -0.86 -16.05 10.29
C PRO A 626 -2.13 -15.40 9.71
N GLU A 627 -3.31 -15.80 10.17
CA GLU A 627 -4.59 -15.23 9.74
C GLU A 627 -4.75 -13.75 10.13
N TYR A 628 -4.18 -13.34 11.27
CA TYR A 628 -4.16 -11.94 11.69
C TYR A 628 -3.15 -11.14 10.87
N ILE A 629 -1.95 -11.69 10.67
CA ILE A 629 -0.89 -11.07 9.85
C ILE A 629 -1.39 -10.85 8.42
N ALA A 630 -2.10 -11.83 7.83
CA ALA A 630 -2.71 -11.70 6.50
C ALA A 630 -3.78 -10.61 6.44
N ASN A 631 -4.60 -10.48 7.47
CA ASN A 631 -5.59 -9.40 7.55
C ASN A 631 -4.92 -8.02 7.67
N VAL A 632 -3.92 -7.87 8.54
CA VAL A 632 -3.15 -6.64 8.69
C VAL A 632 -2.43 -6.28 7.39
N HIS A 633 -1.79 -7.25 6.74
CA HIS A 633 -1.16 -7.06 5.43
C HIS A 633 -2.14 -6.46 4.41
N LYS A 634 -3.35 -7.03 4.33
CA LYS A 634 -4.41 -6.55 3.44
C LYS A 634 -4.87 -5.13 3.80
N LEU A 635 -5.09 -4.83 5.08
CA LEU A 635 -5.49 -3.49 5.53
C LEU A 635 -4.45 -2.42 5.17
N LEU A 636 -3.17 -2.74 5.35
CA LEU A 636 -2.07 -1.84 5.00
C LEU A 636 -1.97 -1.63 3.47
N GLN A 637 -2.18 -2.67 2.67
CA GLN A 637 -2.27 -2.56 1.21
C GLN A 637 -3.47 -1.70 0.77
N ASP A 638 -4.64 -1.90 1.38
CA ASP A 638 -5.85 -1.14 1.07
C ASP A 638 -5.68 0.37 1.36
N GLN A 639 -4.78 0.75 2.28
CA GLN A 639 -4.40 2.14 2.55
C GLN A 639 -3.18 2.65 1.76
N GLY A 640 -2.64 1.86 0.84
CA GLY A 640 -1.43 2.24 0.08
C GLY A 640 -0.17 2.37 0.94
N ARG A 641 -0.14 1.71 2.11
CA ARG A 641 0.99 1.72 3.05
C ARG A 641 1.95 0.54 2.85
N ARG A 642 1.65 -0.40 1.94
CA ARG A 642 2.49 -1.55 1.59
C ARG A 642 2.43 -1.97 0.13
#